data_AF-A0A0G4J0S5-F1
#
_entry.id   AF-A0A0G4J0S5-F1
#
_cell.length_a   1.000
_cell.length_b   1.000
_cell.length_c   1.000
_cell.angle_alpha   90.00
_cell.angle_beta   90.00
_cell.angle_gamma   90.00
#
_symmetry.space_group_name_H-M   'P 1'
#
loop_
_entity.id
_entity.type
_entity.pdbx_description
1 polymer ?
#
loop_
_entity_poly.entity_id
_entity_poly.type
_entity_poly.pdbx_seq_one_letter_code
_entity_poly.pdbx_strand_id
1 'polypeptide(L)'
;MVLAGARRRSLPRLDSSLADALLPDRHPGASPRSARHQQVAVAVDFVHDACHGHNPRPIRRLARSSWTRRVHLDNANLVLALANASVIVLEPVCTGHAPTGPSTSLTAIIEALCLALLAIDLSIVCACLGPKRFLEKRWHLVQVVCLGVMMGDLLHATVPYMMNGDSGPRLRLSRPLRPVLVISACRPLRQFVAVALLTLVSMAHLLGLLVVIIVIYAMAGVALFADTPQYRDPAQIPYSAVQNFATFASASTALSVLVTTENFPDIYLPALHAHPVLATLYFLSFFVLGPWVIMSLVMADTYRCYRMHQARKVSRVRSKEHRSLFCAFHVLADEYRAGSSDPAAEQPAPAPTISLPVFVEFCHHAWPALSCKHGMNAHVLFALLDTNQDGRIELREFLQLVQLSNSAVRRVQNPVDSLHPGTAAMILQRGWTRARCTVGHAYYEAAVLGVYLVNAIVMVGAYDNPTVAAIIVPGCLAMMVVDVAMRIAAHGLLGALHGRPLAIGLVVASVPAELVLQGRALLLARALRLVPIVTALLGRVRANAREMAVIVTHMMSILGACFYVFAVIGMEMFSRDALRHEHRVVPDRDERFDSFAGACLAMFQMASSNNWQDNLYPAAMDTSLAYAAPFFIVVYIAINMIVINVFVANVIAAYTLSQDDLHQRVVIDDGRTYDVVVHRPWDRRIIEDDMPIFNDAEVDALHEYVRQLNETIREAPIAALRQ
;
A
#
# COMPACT_ATOMS: atom_id res chain seq x y z
N MET A 1 -6.61 -23.12 24.40
CA MET A 1 -5.51 -23.74 25.15
C MET A 1 -4.33 -24.14 24.22
N VAL A 2 -3.91 -23.24 23.31
CA VAL A 2 -2.79 -23.43 22.33
C VAL A 2 -1.83 -22.21 22.36
N LEU A 3 -1.89 -21.40 23.42
CA LEU A 3 -1.06 -20.18 23.59
C LEU A 3 0.21 -20.39 24.42
N ALA A 4 0.58 -21.62 24.76
CA ALA A 4 1.75 -21.93 25.57
C ALA A 4 2.82 -22.65 24.73
N GLY A 5 3.60 -21.89 23.96
CA GLY A 5 4.66 -22.47 23.13
C GLY A 5 5.60 -21.49 22.44
N ALA A 6 5.35 -20.18 22.54
CA ALA A 6 6.36 -19.20 22.15
C ALA A 6 7.46 -19.19 23.20
N ARG A 7 8.50 -20.00 22.98
CA ARG A 7 9.78 -19.88 23.69
C ARG A 7 10.12 -18.40 23.84
N ARG A 8 10.25 -17.97 25.09
CA ARG A 8 10.89 -16.74 25.52
C ARG A 8 12.29 -16.66 24.87
N ARG A 9 12.36 -16.11 23.67
CA ARG A 9 13.63 -15.61 23.12
C ARG A 9 13.72 -14.18 23.61
N SER A 10 14.41 -14.03 24.73
CA SER A 10 14.99 -12.77 25.19
C SER A 10 15.59 -12.03 24.00
N LEU A 11 15.16 -10.78 23.81
CA LEU A 11 15.80 -9.87 22.87
C LEU A 11 17.20 -9.52 23.42
N PRO A 12 18.25 -9.53 22.58
CA PRO A 12 19.58 -9.17 23.03
C PRO A 12 19.63 -7.69 23.42
N ARG A 13 20.28 -7.43 24.55
CA ARG A 13 20.56 -6.11 25.13
C ARG A 13 21.55 -5.34 24.26
N LEU A 14 21.38 -4.03 24.19
CA LEU A 14 22.41 -3.13 23.65
C LEU A 14 23.18 -2.55 24.84
N ASP A 15 24.35 -3.14 25.12
CA ASP A 15 25.38 -2.52 25.94
C ASP A 15 26.13 -1.45 25.14
N SER A 16 26.75 -0.49 25.83
CA SER A 16 27.77 0.41 25.26
C SER A 16 28.91 -0.34 24.57
N SER A 17 29.17 -1.60 24.96
CA SER A 17 30.14 -2.49 24.32
C SER A 17 29.80 -2.83 22.85
N LEU A 18 28.53 -2.80 22.46
CA LEU A 18 28.12 -2.98 21.06
C LEU A 18 28.50 -1.76 20.22
N ALA A 19 28.38 -0.55 20.78
CA ALA A 19 28.83 0.67 20.12
C ALA A 19 30.36 0.65 19.96
N ASP A 20 31.09 0.26 21.00
CA ASP A 20 32.56 0.10 20.96
C ASP A 20 33.02 -0.97 19.96
N ALA A 21 32.31 -2.10 19.85
CA ALA A 21 32.61 -3.15 18.88
C ALA A 21 32.26 -2.78 17.42
N LEU A 22 31.41 -1.77 17.22
CA LEU A 22 30.98 -1.27 15.90
C LEU A 22 31.80 -0.06 15.43
N LEU A 23 32.45 0.65 16.35
CA LEU A 23 33.36 1.75 16.09
C LEU A 23 34.71 1.26 15.53
N PRO A 24 35.38 2.05 14.67
CA PRO A 24 36.71 1.68 14.20
C PRO A 24 37.72 1.81 15.35
N ASP A 25 38.68 0.88 15.42
CA ASP A 25 39.86 1.04 16.27
C ASP A 25 40.48 2.42 15.98
N ARG A 26 40.60 3.27 17.01
CA ARG A 26 41.24 4.59 16.86
C ARG A 26 42.64 4.35 16.31
N HIS A 27 42.90 4.75 15.06
CA HIS A 27 44.25 4.71 14.52
C HIS A 27 45.14 5.61 15.39
N PRO A 28 46.18 5.06 16.04
CA PRO A 28 47.10 5.85 16.86
C PRO A 28 47.92 6.74 15.93
N GLY A 29 47.42 7.96 15.68
CA GLY A 29 48.03 8.93 14.75
C GLY A 29 47.05 9.79 13.94
N ALA A 30 45.74 9.54 14.00
CA ALA A 30 44.75 10.38 13.30
C ALA A 30 44.60 11.76 13.97
N SER A 31 44.58 12.84 13.17
CA SER A 31 44.30 14.18 13.68
C SER A 31 42.94 14.27 14.40
N PRO A 32 42.77 15.11 15.43
CA PRO A 32 41.48 15.24 16.15
C PRO A 32 40.31 15.60 15.22
N ARG A 33 40.58 16.40 14.18
CA ARG A 33 39.58 16.80 13.17
C ARG A 33 39.17 15.64 12.26
N SER A 34 40.12 14.80 11.84
CA SER A 34 39.81 13.63 11.00
C SER A 34 39.06 12.55 11.78
N ALA A 35 39.38 12.36 13.06
CA ALA A 35 38.66 11.45 13.95
C ALA A 35 37.19 11.88 14.13
N ARG A 36 36.95 13.18 14.35
CA ARG A 36 35.60 13.74 14.47
C ARG A 36 34.77 13.63 13.19
N HIS A 37 35.37 13.93 12.03
CA HIS A 37 34.69 13.70 10.74
C HIS A 37 34.29 12.23 10.54
N GLN A 38 35.14 11.30 10.97
CA GLN A 38 34.86 9.87 10.88
C GLN A 38 33.74 9.44 11.86
N GLN A 39 33.68 10.01 13.07
CA GLN A 39 32.57 9.80 14.01
C GLN A 39 31.25 10.32 13.46
N VAL A 40 31.24 11.53 12.91
CA VAL A 40 30.04 12.11 12.27
C VAL A 40 29.59 11.25 11.10
N ALA A 41 30.50 10.78 10.24
CA ALA A 41 30.17 9.89 9.12
C ALA A 41 29.53 8.57 9.59
N VAL A 42 30.04 7.97 10.67
CA VAL A 42 29.47 6.74 11.25
C VAL A 42 28.09 7.00 11.86
N ALA A 43 27.92 8.11 12.57
CA ALA A 43 26.62 8.51 13.12
C ALA A 43 25.58 8.76 12.00
N VAL A 44 25.99 9.38 10.89
CA VAL A 44 25.17 9.58 9.69
C VAL A 44 24.70 8.23 9.13
N ASP A 45 25.58 7.24 9.04
CA ASP A 45 25.21 5.90 8.56
C ASP A 45 24.18 5.24 9.50
N PHE A 46 24.34 5.39 10.82
CA PHE A 46 23.36 4.88 11.78
C PHE A 46 22.01 5.59 11.68
N VAL A 47 21.98 6.92 11.56
CA VAL A 47 20.73 7.67 11.35
C VAL A 47 20.11 7.32 10.00
N HIS A 48 20.91 7.10 8.97
CA HIS A 48 20.41 6.61 7.68
C HIS A 48 19.78 5.21 7.83
N ASP A 49 20.39 4.30 8.60
CA ASP A 49 19.78 3.01 8.91
C ASP A 49 18.51 3.14 9.76
N ALA A 50 18.43 4.12 10.68
CA ALA A 50 17.22 4.44 11.43
C ALA A 50 16.08 4.91 10.52
N CYS A 51 16.34 5.87 9.63
CA CYS A 51 15.39 6.39 8.64
C CYS A 51 14.80 5.29 7.73
N HIS A 52 15.54 4.19 7.51
CA HIS A 52 15.11 3.07 6.66
C HIS A 52 14.65 1.84 7.45
N GLY A 53 14.62 1.89 8.80
CA GLY A 53 14.21 0.77 9.65
C GLY A 53 15.14 -0.45 9.56
N HIS A 54 16.44 -0.23 9.34
CA HIS A 54 17.45 -1.29 9.29
C HIS A 54 18.08 -1.55 10.67
N ASN A 55 18.58 -2.77 10.87
CA ASN A 55 19.43 -3.04 12.03
C ASN A 55 20.78 -2.33 11.85
N PRO A 56 21.38 -1.80 12.93
CA PRO A 56 22.72 -1.22 12.89
C PRO A 56 23.74 -2.28 12.45
N ARG A 57 24.67 -1.91 11.57
CA ARG A 57 25.65 -2.83 10.98
C ARG A 57 27.09 -2.38 11.26
N PRO A 58 28.06 -3.31 11.32
CA PRO A 58 29.48 -2.97 11.38
C PRO A 58 29.96 -2.24 10.12
N ILE A 59 30.91 -1.31 10.27
CA ILE A 59 31.45 -0.44 9.20
C ILE A 59 31.97 -1.22 7.99
N ARG A 60 32.70 -2.35 8.19
CA ARG A 60 33.16 -3.22 7.08
C ARG A 60 32.01 -3.81 6.25
N ARG A 61 30.82 -3.99 6.84
CA ARG A 61 29.62 -4.48 6.14
C ARG A 61 28.86 -3.35 5.43
N LEU A 62 28.99 -2.10 5.89
CA LEU A 62 28.39 -0.92 5.27
C LEU A 62 28.93 -0.70 3.85
N ALA A 63 30.25 -0.73 3.65
CA ALA A 63 30.89 -0.57 2.35
C ALA A 63 30.40 -1.60 1.30
N ARG A 64 30.45 -2.90 1.63
CA ARG A 64 29.89 -3.97 0.77
C ARG A 64 28.39 -3.82 0.55
N SER A 65 27.62 -3.43 1.57
CA SER A 65 26.16 -3.30 1.44
C SER A 65 25.75 -2.11 0.57
N SER A 66 26.49 -0.99 0.63
CA SER A 66 26.26 0.18 -0.22
C SER A 66 26.56 -0.13 -1.68
N TRP A 67 27.55 -0.99 -1.93
CA TRP A 67 27.89 -1.47 -3.27
C TRP A 67 26.82 -2.42 -3.80
N THR A 68 26.38 -3.40 -3.00
CA THR A 68 25.25 -4.27 -3.39
C THR A 68 23.96 -3.49 -3.63
N ARG A 69 23.69 -2.40 -2.88
CA ARG A 69 22.51 -1.55 -3.09
C ARG A 69 22.58 -0.72 -4.38
N ARG A 70 23.80 -0.35 -4.81
CA ARG A 70 24.04 0.37 -6.07
C ARG A 70 23.97 -0.56 -7.28
N VAL A 71 24.36 -1.83 -7.10
CA VAL A 71 24.32 -2.85 -8.15
C VAL A 71 22.92 -3.46 -8.31
N HIS A 72 22.17 -3.64 -7.22
CA HIS A 72 20.83 -4.22 -7.29
C HIS A 72 19.84 -3.19 -7.84
N LEU A 73 19.47 -3.35 -9.12
CA LEU A 73 18.56 -2.47 -9.83
C LEU A 73 17.10 -2.86 -9.51
N ASP A 74 16.65 -2.66 -8.27
CA ASP A 74 15.28 -3.00 -7.82
C ASP A 74 14.20 -2.52 -8.82
N ASN A 75 14.38 -1.32 -9.40
CA ASN A 75 13.48 -0.77 -10.42
C ASN A 75 13.57 -1.48 -11.78
N ALA A 76 14.77 -1.87 -12.23
CA ALA A 76 14.93 -2.57 -13.51
C ALA A 76 14.36 -3.99 -13.43
N ASN A 77 14.60 -4.69 -12.32
CA ASN A 77 14.01 -6.01 -12.06
C ASN A 77 12.48 -5.97 -12.03
N LEU A 78 11.91 -4.91 -11.44
CA LEU A 78 10.46 -4.71 -11.46
C LEU A 78 9.94 -4.49 -12.88
N VAL A 79 10.61 -3.67 -13.69
CA VAL A 79 10.25 -3.44 -15.10
C VAL A 79 10.34 -4.73 -15.91
N LEU A 80 11.40 -5.51 -15.74
CA LEU A 80 11.57 -6.81 -16.41
C LEU A 80 10.50 -7.82 -16.01
N ALA A 81 10.18 -7.90 -14.71
CA ALA A 81 9.12 -8.77 -14.22
C ALA A 81 7.74 -8.36 -14.75
N LEU A 82 7.46 -7.05 -14.83
CA LEU A 82 6.22 -6.53 -15.41
C LEU A 82 6.16 -6.78 -16.92
N ALA A 83 7.27 -6.57 -17.64
CA ALA A 83 7.37 -6.88 -19.05
C ALA A 83 7.06 -8.36 -19.31
N ASN A 84 7.69 -9.28 -18.57
CA ASN A 84 7.45 -10.71 -18.65
C ASN A 84 5.98 -11.08 -18.36
N ALA A 85 5.39 -10.49 -17.32
CA ALA A 85 3.97 -10.69 -17.01
C ALA A 85 3.07 -10.19 -18.15
N SER A 86 3.36 -9.03 -18.73
CA SER A 86 2.55 -8.39 -19.78
C SER A 86 2.53 -9.16 -21.11
N VAL A 87 3.51 -10.04 -21.36
CA VAL A 87 3.54 -10.91 -22.56
C VAL A 87 2.25 -11.72 -22.70
N ILE A 88 1.58 -12.08 -21.60
CA ILE A 88 0.33 -12.84 -21.60
C ILE A 88 -0.78 -12.20 -22.44
N VAL A 89 -0.77 -10.87 -22.60
CA VAL A 89 -1.76 -10.14 -23.39
C VAL A 89 -1.70 -10.53 -24.87
N LEU A 90 -0.50 -10.89 -25.34
CA LEU A 90 -0.24 -11.27 -26.73
C LEU A 90 -0.18 -12.80 -26.91
N GLU A 91 -0.16 -13.55 -25.82
CA GLU A 91 -0.12 -15.01 -25.87
C GLU A 91 -1.51 -15.61 -26.10
N PRO A 92 -1.65 -16.55 -27.04
CA PRO A 92 -2.88 -17.31 -27.20
C PRO A 92 -3.08 -18.30 -26.04
N VAL A 93 -4.32 -18.71 -25.84
CA VAL A 93 -4.68 -19.77 -24.87
C VAL A 93 -4.00 -21.09 -25.27
N CYS A 94 -3.46 -21.86 -24.32
CA CYS A 94 -2.80 -23.13 -24.65
C CYS A 94 -3.86 -24.16 -25.02
N THR A 95 -4.21 -24.21 -26.29
CA THR A 95 -5.12 -25.23 -26.82
C THR A 95 -4.42 -25.84 -28.01
N GLY A 96 -4.52 -27.16 -28.19
CA GLY A 96 -3.60 -27.98 -28.98
C GLY A 96 -3.48 -27.69 -30.48
N HIS A 97 -3.98 -26.55 -30.96
CA HIS A 97 -3.67 -26.02 -32.28
C HIS A 97 -2.42 -25.14 -32.18
N ALA A 98 -1.38 -25.47 -32.96
CA ALA A 98 -0.21 -24.61 -33.11
C ALA A 98 -0.69 -23.18 -33.41
N PRO A 99 -0.35 -22.19 -32.56
CA PRO A 99 -0.57 -20.82 -32.95
C PRO A 99 0.56 -20.48 -33.93
N THR A 100 0.34 -20.80 -35.21
CA THR A 100 1.26 -20.57 -36.33
C THR A 100 1.24 -19.11 -36.75
N GLY A 101 1.45 -18.21 -35.80
CA GLY A 101 1.55 -16.77 -36.01
C GLY A 101 2.93 -16.25 -35.62
N PRO A 102 3.45 -15.20 -36.29
CA PRO A 102 4.71 -14.54 -35.91
C PRO A 102 4.69 -13.95 -34.49
N SER A 103 3.51 -13.83 -33.87
CA SER A 103 3.35 -13.37 -32.50
C SER A 103 3.88 -14.35 -31.46
N THR A 104 3.76 -15.68 -31.66
CA THR A 104 4.16 -16.66 -30.64
C THR A 104 5.66 -16.78 -30.48
N SER A 105 6.40 -16.82 -31.59
CA SER A 105 7.86 -16.81 -31.57
C SER A 105 8.39 -15.51 -30.94
N LEU A 106 7.77 -14.37 -31.24
CA LEU A 106 8.11 -13.09 -30.63
C LEU A 106 7.85 -13.06 -29.13
N THR A 107 6.70 -13.59 -28.66
CA THR A 107 6.41 -13.70 -27.21
C THR A 107 7.42 -14.58 -26.49
N ALA A 108 7.84 -15.70 -27.09
CA ALA A 108 8.84 -16.60 -26.52
C ALA A 108 10.23 -15.94 -26.44
N ILE A 109 10.62 -15.14 -27.45
CA ILE A 109 11.88 -14.38 -27.44
C ILE A 109 11.88 -13.33 -26.33
N ILE A 110 10.77 -12.57 -26.19
CA ILE A 110 10.64 -11.57 -25.13
C ILE A 110 10.69 -12.22 -23.74
N GLU A 111 9.98 -13.34 -23.56
CA GLU A 111 10.02 -14.12 -22.32
C GLU A 111 11.44 -14.62 -22.01
N ALA A 112 12.13 -15.22 -23.00
CA ALA A 112 13.51 -15.68 -22.86
C ALA A 112 14.46 -14.54 -22.44
N LEU A 113 14.35 -13.38 -23.08
CA LEU A 113 15.17 -12.20 -22.79
C LEU A 113 14.92 -11.70 -21.36
N CYS A 114 13.65 -11.60 -20.94
CA CYS A 114 13.31 -11.15 -19.60
C CYS A 114 13.85 -12.11 -18.52
N LEU A 115 13.65 -13.42 -18.71
CA LEU A 115 14.13 -14.43 -17.77
C LEU A 115 15.67 -14.48 -17.71
N ALA A 116 16.35 -14.33 -18.85
CA ALA A 116 17.82 -14.28 -18.90
C ALA A 116 18.38 -13.07 -18.13
N LEU A 117 17.82 -11.87 -18.34
CA LEU A 117 18.26 -10.67 -17.63
C LEU A 117 18.02 -10.77 -16.11
N LEU A 118 16.88 -11.33 -15.70
CA LEU A 118 16.59 -11.60 -14.29
C LEU A 118 17.55 -12.65 -13.70
N ALA A 119 17.92 -13.68 -14.46
CA ALA A 119 18.91 -14.67 -14.06
C ALA A 119 20.29 -14.03 -13.83
N ILE A 120 20.70 -13.14 -14.74
CA ILE A 120 21.97 -12.42 -14.65
C ILE A 120 22.02 -11.55 -13.40
N ASP A 121 21.01 -10.71 -13.13
CA ASP A 121 20.98 -9.89 -11.92
C ASP A 121 21.07 -10.75 -10.65
N LEU A 122 20.29 -11.84 -10.60
CA LEU A 122 20.28 -12.74 -9.46
C LEU A 122 21.63 -13.45 -9.25
N SER A 123 22.33 -13.78 -10.34
CA SER A 123 23.68 -14.36 -10.31
C SER A 123 24.72 -13.37 -9.76
N ILE A 124 24.64 -12.08 -10.14
CA ILE A 124 25.51 -11.01 -9.64
C ILE A 124 25.29 -10.83 -8.13
N VAL A 125 24.04 -10.80 -7.69
CA VAL A 125 23.66 -10.67 -6.29
C VAL A 125 24.17 -11.86 -5.47
N CYS A 126 24.05 -13.08 -6.00
CA CYS A 126 24.61 -14.29 -5.40
C CYS A 126 26.13 -14.22 -5.26
N ALA A 127 26.84 -13.78 -6.31
CA ALA A 127 28.28 -13.59 -6.30
C ALA A 127 28.74 -12.55 -5.25
N CYS A 128 28.00 -11.45 -5.08
CA CYS A 128 28.32 -10.41 -4.10
C CYS A 128 28.07 -10.83 -2.64
N LEU A 129 26.99 -11.57 -2.37
CA LEU A 129 26.59 -11.97 -1.00
C LEU A 129 27.25 -13.27 -0.54
N GLY A 130 27.63 -14.14 -1.49
CA GLY A 130 28.01 -15.53 -1.28
C GLY A 130 26.79 -16.46 -1.22
N PRO A 131 26.90 -17.72 -1.72
CA PRO A 131 25.75 -18.60 -1.95
C PRO A 131 25.01 -18.99 -0.67
N LYS A 132 25.73 -19.23 0.44
CA LYS A 132 25.12 -19.59 1.74
C LYS A 132 24.17 -18.49 2.24
N ARG A 133 24.65 -17.24 2.26
CA ARG A 133 23.87 -16.08 2.74
C ARG A 133 22.78 -15.65 1.77
N PHE A 134 22.99 -15.91 0.48
CA PHE A 134 21.99 -15.66 -0.54
C PHE A 134 20.76 -16.57 -0.34
N LEU A 135 20.98 -17.88 -0.15
CA LEU A 135 19.91 -18.86 0.04
C LEU A 135 19.20 -18.78 1.39
N GLU A 136 19.86 -18.23 2.44
CA GLU A 136 19.21 -17.94 3.72
C GLU A 136 18.02 -16.97 3.60
N LYS A 137 18.02 -16.10 2.58
CA LYS A 137 16.92 -15.16 2.34
C LYS A 137 15.80 -15.83 1.55
N ARG A 138 14.66 -16.07 2.22
CA ARG A 138 13.46 -16.74 1.67
C ARG A 138 13.01 -16.21 0.30
N TRP A 139 13.02 -14.89 0.07
CA TRP A 139 12.57 -14.32 -1.21
C TRP A 139 13.52 -14.56 -2.37
N HIS A 140 14.83 -14.69 -2.13
CA HIS A 140 15.78 -15.07 -3.17
C HIS A 140 15.61 -16.54 -3.56
N LEU A 141 15.34 -17.42 -2.59
CA LEU A 141 15.00 -18.81 -2.88
C LEU A 141 13.74 -18.91 -3.75
N VAL A 142 12.69 -18.15 -3.42
CA VAL A 142 11.45 -18.09 -4.23
C VAL A 142 11.76 -17.60 -5.66
N GLN A 143 12.60 -16.58 -5.83
CA GLN A 143 13.02 -16.09 -7.15
C GLN A 143 13.75 -17.16 -7.96
N VAL A 144 14.73 -17.85 -7.37
CA VAL A 144 15.48 -18.92 -8.05
C VAL A 144 14.55 -20.05 -8.49
N VAL A 145 13.67 -20.51 -7.59
CA VAL A 145 12.72 -21.60 -7.91
C VAL A 145 11.75 -21.18 -9.00
N CYS A 146 11.14 -19.99 -8.88
CA CYS A 146 10.20 -19.47 -9.87
C CYS A 146 10.85 -19.30 -11.24
N LEU A 147 12.06 -18.75 -11.27
CA LEU A 147 12.84 -18.56 -12.50
C LEU A 147 13.21 -19.91 -13.13
N GLY A 148 13.63 -20.89 -12.32
CA GLY A 148 13.94 -22.24 -12.79
C GLY A 148 12.73 -22.94 -13.40
N VAL A 149 11.55 -22.84 -12.76
CA VAL A 149 10.29 -23.40 -13.30
C VAL A 149 9.90 -22.72 -14.61
N MET A 150 10.02 -21.39 -14.71
CA MET A 150 9.71 -20.65 -15.94
C MET A 150 10.68 -20.97 -17.08
N MET A 151 11.98 -21.05 -16.80
CA MET A 151 12.98 -21.44 -17.78
C MET A 151 12.77 -22.87 -18.26
N GLY A 152 12.43 -23.79 -17.34
CA GLY A 152 12.10 -25.18 -17.68
C GLY A 152 10.85 -25.28 -18.56
N ASP A 153 9.79 -24.56 -18.23
CA ASP A 153 8.54 -24.50 -19.02
C ASP A 153 8.79 -23.89 -20.41
N LEU A 154 9.57 -22.81 -20.51
CA LEU A 154 9.94 -22.20 -21.78
C LEU A 154 10.79 -23.15 -22.65
N LEU A 155 11.73 -23.87 -22.05
CA LEU A 155 12.55 -24.86 -22.76
C LEU A 155 11.67 -26.02 -23.26
N HIS A 156 10.79 -26.53 -22.40
CA HIS A 156 9.82 -27.57 -22.73
C HIS A 156 8.87 -27.12 -23.86
N ALA A 157 8.52 -25.82 -23.91
CA ALA A 157 7.68 -25.25 -24.97
C ALA A 157 8.40 -25.05 -26.32
N THR A 158 9.68 -24.69 -26.30
CA THR A 158 10.41 -24.28 -27.52
C THR A 158 11.25 -25.39 -28.16
N VAL A 159 11.74 -26.37 -27.38
CA VAL A 159 12.57 -27.47 -27.90
C VAL A 159 11.83 -28.39 -28.87
N PRO A 160 10.58 -28.87 -28.59
CA PRO A 160 9.84 -29.71 -29.54
C PRO A 160 9.57 -29.01 -30.86
N TYR A 161 9.28 -27.71 -30.81
CA TYR A 161 9.08 -26.87 -31.98
C TYR A 161 10.35 -26.77 -32.83
N MET A 162 11.52 -26.58 -32.20
CA MET A 162 12.80 -26.48 -32.91
C MET A 162 13.30 -27.82 -33.47
N MET A 163 13.07 -28.93 -32.76
CA MET A 163 13.61 -30.24 -33.15
C MET A 163 12.71 -30.99 -34.13
N ASN A 164 11.39 -30.98 -33.89
CA ASN A 164 10.45 -31.86 -34.57
C ASN A 164 9.39 -31.09 -35.39
N GLY A 165 9.41 -29.75 -35.35
CA GLY A 165 8.32 -28.92 -35.89
C GLY A 165 6.99 -29.14 -35.17
N ASP A 166 7.03 -29.79 -34.00
CA ASP A 166 5.86 -30.26 -33.29
C ASP A 166 5.28 -29.12 -32.44
N SER A 167 3.96 -29.10 -32.34
CA SER A 167 3.27 -28.10 -31.53
C SER A 167 3.65 -28.36 -30.08
N GLY A 168 4.21 -27.37 -29.39
CA GLY A 168 4.64 -27.49 -28.00
C GLY A 168 3.56 -28.02 -27.03
N PRO A 169 3.90 -28.18 -25.74
CA PRO A 169 3.06 -28.82 -24.74
C PRO A 169 1.70 -28.15 -24.56
N ARG A 170 0.69 -28.96 -24.22
CA ARG A 170 -0.73 -28.55 -24.06
C ARG A 170 -1.01 -27.63 -22.86
N LEU A 171 -0.10 -27.49 -21.90
CA LEU A 171 -0.32 -26.73 -20.67
C LEU A 171 0.95 -25.99 -20.25
N ARG A 172 0.88 -24.66 -20.13
CA ARG A 172 1.98 -23.81 -19.63
C ARG A 172 1.75 -23.45 -18.16
N LEU A 173 2.24 -24.31 -17.27
CA LEU A 173 2.09 -24.16 -15.81
C LEU A 173 2.85 -22.96 -15.23
N SER A 174 3.80 -22.39 -15.97
CA SER A 174 4.62 -21.27 -15.50
C SER A 174 3.92 -19.91 -15.61
N ARG A 175 2.90 -19.76 -16.49
CA ARG A 175 2.22 -18.47 -16.74
C ARG A 175 1.60 -17.88 -15.48
N PRO A 176 0.80 -18.62 -14.66
CA PRO A 176 0.21 -18.06 -13.44
C PRO A 176 1.25 -17.64 -12.39
N LEU A 177 2.50 -18.12 -12.49
CA LEU A 177 3.56 -17.80 -11.54
C LEU A 177 4.23 -16.44 -11.84
N ARG A 178 4.04 -15.83 -13.02
CA ARG A 178 4.72 -14.59 -13.43
C ARG A 178 4.55 -13.42 -12.43
N PRO A 179 3.37 -13.19 -11.82
CA PRO A 179 3.21 -12.15 -10.80
C PRO A 179 4.08 -12.37 -9.56
N VAL A 180 4.51 -13.60 -9.27
CA VAL A 180 5.42 -13.89 -8.14
C VAL A 180 6.76 -13.17 -8.34
N LEU A 181 7.24 -13.03 -9.59
CA LEU A 181 8.44 -12.25 -9.89
C LEU A 181 8.22 -10.76 -9.58
N VAL A 182 7.07 -10.20 -9.95
CA VAL A 182 6.70 -8.80 -9.64
C VAL A 182 6.61 -8.58 -8.13
N ILE A 183 5.93 -9.49 -7.42
CA ILE A 183 5.83 -9.48 -5.96
C ILE A 183 7.23 -9.57 -5.34
N SER A 184 8.11 -10.43 -5.85
CA SER A 184 9.45 -10.60 -5.30
C SER A 184 10.32 -9.34 -5.42
N ALA A 185 10.16 -8.58 -6.51
CA ALA A 185 10.85 -7.33 -6.79
C ALA A 185 10.27 -6.15 -5.99
N CYS A 186 8.97 -6.14 -5.71
CA CYS A 186 8.30 -5.03 -5.03
C CYS A 186 8.12 -5.28 -3.52
N ARG A 187 8.91 -4.61 -2.68
CA ARG A 187 8.87 -4.84 -1.21
C ARG A 187 7.50 -4.62 -0.56
N PRO A 188 6.74 -3.55 -0.88
CA PRO A 188 5.40 -3.35 -0.36
C PRO A 188 4.47 -4.53 -0.66
N LEU A 189 4.44 -5.03 -1.91
CA LEU A 189 3.59 -6.17 -2.30
C LEU A 189 3.86 -7.42 -1.46
N ARG A 190 5.13 -7.74 -1.18
CA ARG A 190 5.50 -8.88 -0.32
C ARG A 190 4.88 -8.80 1.07
N GLN A 191 4.82 -7.60 1.63
CA GLN A 191 4.26 -7.38 2.96
C GLN A 191 2.75 -7.63 2.94
N PHE A 192 2.06 -7.10 1.93
CA PHE A 192 0.63 -7.32 1.81
C PHE A 192 0.26 -8.76 1.53
N VAL A 193 0.97 -9.45 0.63
CA VAL A 193 0.74 -10.88 0.36
C VAL A 193 0.96 -11.70 1.64
N ALA A 194 1.98 -11.38 2.43
CA ALA A 194 2.19 -12.04 3.71
C ALA A 194 1.04 -11.79 4.70
N VAL A 195 0.50 -10.57 4.76
CA VAL A 195 -0.67 -10.25 5.58
C VAL A 195 -1.89 -11.02 5.10
N ALA A 196 -2.19 -11.00 3.80
CA ALA A 196 -3.33 -11.69 3.20
C ALA A 196 -3.32 -13.21 3.47
N LEU A 197 -2.14 -13.85 3.35
CA LEU A 197 -2.01 -15.28 3.67
C LEU A 197 -2.14 -15.55 5.18
N LEU A 198 -1.62 -14.67 6.03
CA LEU A 198 -1.78 -14.80 7.49
C LEU A 198 -3.24 -14.59 7.92
N THR A 199 -3.97 -13.67 7.28
CA THR A 199 -5.39 -13.44 7.56
C THR A 199 -6.22 -14.66 7.16
N LEU A 200 -5.92 -15.30 6.02
CA LEU A 200 -6.59 -16.54 5.61
C LEU A 200 -6.43 -17.65 6.65
N VAL A 201 -5.20 -17.85 7.15
CA VAL A 201 -4.91 -18.86 8.18
C VAL A 201 -5.60 -18.51 9.49
N SER A 202 -5.67 -17.22 9.84
CA SER A 202 -6.40 -16.74 11.03
C SER A 202 -7.86 -17.14 10.94
N MET A 203 -8.57 -16.81 9.87
CA MET A 203 -10.01 -17.03 9.74
C MET A 203 -10.41 -18.46 9.30
N ALA A 204 -9.45 -19.37 9.13
CA ALA A 204 -9.71 -20.73 8.62
C ALA A 204 -10.78 -21.49 9.43
N HIS A 205 -10.86 -21.24 10.74
CA HIS A 205 -11.88 -21.84 11.61
C HIS A 205 -13.29 -21.29 11.36
N LEU A 206 -13.43 -19.99 11.05
CA LEU A 206 -14.71 -19.38 10.68
C LEU A 206 -15.16 -19.84 9.28
N LEU A 207 -14.24 -19.91 8.32
CA LEU A 207 -14.52 -20.47 6.99
C LEU A 207 -14.89 -21.97 7.08
N GLY A 208 -14.23 -22.73 7.94
CA GLY A 208 -14.58 -24.12 8.22
C GLY A 208 -15.99 -24.26 8.80
N LEU A 209 -16.37 -23.40 9.75
CA LEU A 209 -17.73 -23.36 10.29
C LEU A 209 -18.77 -23.02 9.21
N LEU A 210 -18.47 -22.08 8.32
CA LEU A 210 -19.34 -21.74 7.19
C LEU A 210 -19.57 -22.94 6.27
N VAL A 211 -18.51 -23.68 5.94
CA VAL A 211 -18.63 -24.90 5.13
C VAL A 211 -19.52 -25.93 5.81
N VAL A 212 -19.37 -26.14 7.13
CA VAL A 212 -20.24 -27.05 7.89
C VAL A 212 -21.70 -26.62 7.82
N ILE A 213 -22.00 -25.33 8.00
CA ILE A 213 -23.36 -24.79 7.89
C ILE A 213 -23.92 -25.04 6.48
N ILE A 214 -23.14 -24.73 5.43
CA ILE A 214 -23.55 -24.97 4.04
C ILE A 214 -23.85 -26.46 3.80
N VAL A 215 -23.04 -27.37 4.32
CA VAL A 215 -23.25 -28.82 4.18
C VAL A 215 -24.55 -29.26 4.85
N ILE A 216 -24.80 -28.82 6.09
CA ILE A 216 -26.03 -29.16 6.82
C ILE A 216 -27.26 -28.63 6.09
N TYR A 217 -27.23 -27.37 5.66
CA TYR A 217 -28.34 -26.78 4.92
C TYR A 217 -28.50 -27.41 3.54
N ALA A 218 -27.42 -27.79 2.85
CA ALA A 218 -27.52 -28.48 1.56
C ALA A 218 -28.23 -29.83 1.71
N MET A 219 -27.89 -30.62 2.73
CA MET A 219 -28.58 -31.88 3.03
C MET A 219 -30.07 -31.65 3.35
N ALA A 220 -30.37 -30.66 4.19
CA ALA A 220 -31.74 -30.31 4.53
C ALA A 220 -32.51 -29.80 3.30
N GLY A 221 -31.92 -28.94 2.48
CA GLY A 221 -32.54 -28.38 1.28
C GLY A 221 -32.85 -29.44 0.22
N VAL A 222 -31.95 -30.42 0.03
CA VAL A 222 -32.24 -31.59 -0.83
C VAL A 222 -33.43 -32.38 -0.27
N ALA A 223 -33.43 -32.68 1.03
CA ALA A 223 -34.52 -33.42 1.65
C ALA A 223 -35.88 -32.70 1.61
N LEU A 224 -35.87 -31.36 1.62
CA LEU A 224 -37.07 -30.52 1.69
C LEU A 224 -37.59 -30.09 0.30
N PHE A 225 -36.71 -29.89 -0.68
CA PHE A 225 -37.06 -29.19 -1.91
C PHE A 225 -36.67 -29.90 -3.22
N ALA A 226 -35.99 -31.05 -3.19
CA ALA A 226 -35.53 -31.74 -4.41
C ALA A 226 -36.64 -32.10 -5.42
N ASP A 227 -37.86 -32.33 -4.91
CA ASP A 227 -39.03 -32.71 -5.70
C ASP A 227 -39.88 -31.52 -6.19
N THR A 228 -39.45 -30.28 -5.89
CA THR A 228 -40.16 -29.08 -6.35
C THR A 228 -39.96 -28.89 -7.86
N PRO A 229 -41.03 -28.96 -8.69
CA PRO A 229 -40.89 -28.97 -10.15
C PRO A 229 -40.37 -27.65 -10.72
N GLN A 230 -40.66 -26.53 -10.08
CA GLN A 230 -40.22 -25.19 -10.50
C GLN A 230 -38.69 -25.07 -10.54
N TYR A 231 -37.94 -25.82 -9.73
CA TYR A 231 -36.47 -25.84 -9.80
C TYR A 231 -35.91 -26.51 -11.05
N ARG A 232 -36.74 -27.22 -11.82
CA ARG A 232 -36.34 -27.90 -13.06
C ARG A 232 -36.77 -27.11 -14.30
N ASP A 233 -37.44 -25.97 -14.13
CA ASP A 233 -37.97 -25.16 -15.22
C ASP A 233 -36.99 -24.04 -15.62
N PRO A 234 -36.36 -24.10 -16.81
CA PRO A 234 -35.48 -23.05 -17.31
C PRO A 234 -36.18 -21.70 -17.49
N ALA A 235 -37.51 -21.67 -17.65
CA ALA A 235 -38.27 -20.43 -17.77
C ALA A 235 -38.37 -19.67 -16.44
N GLN A 236 -38.22 -20.36 -15.30
CA GLN A 236 -38.23 -19.73 -13.97
C GLN A 236 -36.81 -19.46 -13.45
N ILE A 237 -35.88 -20.39 -13.67
CA ILE A 237 -34.48 -20.21 -13.31
C ILE A 237 -33.63 -20.46 -14.56
N PRO A 238 -32.95 -19.43 -15.12
CA PRO A 238 -32.16 -19.58 -16.34
C PRO A 238 -31.12 -20.71 -16.29
N TYR A 239 -30.55 -20.96 -15.11
CA TYR A 239 -29.56 -22.01 -14.85
C TYR A 239 -30.13 -23.14 -13.99
N SER A 240 -31.40 -23.49 -14.15
CA SER A 240 -32.14 -24.50 -13.37
C SER A 240 -31.45 -25.85 -13.28
N ALA A 241 -30.57 -26.21 -14.22
CA ALA A 241 -29.79 -27.45 -14.19
C ALA A 241 -28.67 -27.47 -13.13
N VAL A 242 -28.14 -26.31 -12.72
CA VAL A 242 -27.08 -26.18 -11.69
C VAL A 242 -27.50 -25.38 -10.46
N GLN A 243 -28.49 -24.50 -10.60
CA GLN A 243 -29.05 -23.69 -9.52
C GLN A 243 -30.37 -24.32 -9.02
N ASN A 244 -30.26 -25.36 -8.20
CA ASN A 244 -31.41 -26.11 -7.67
C ASN A 244 -31.05 -26.88 -6.39
N PHE A 245 -32.04 -27.59 -5.81
CA PHE A 245 -31.89 -28.52 -4.68
C PHE A 245 -31.98 -30.00 -5.09
N ALA A 246 -31.83 -30.33 -6.38
CA ALA A 246 -31.99 -31.70 -6.86
C ALA A 246 -30.87 -32.64 -6.40
N THR A 247 -29.65 -32.12 -6.22
CA THR A 247 -28.49 -32.88 -5.74
C THR A 247 -27.77 -32.14 -4.63
N PHE A 248 -27.00 -32.87 -3.83
CA PHE A 248 -26.17 -32.25 -2.80
C PHE A 248 -25.20 -31.21 -3.37
N ALA A 249 -24.57 -31.49 -4.53
CA ALA A 249 -23.60 -30.58 -5.15
C ALA A 249 -24.25 -29.28 -5.68
N SER A 250 -25.44 -29.38 -6.31
CA SER A 250 -26.19 -28.21 -6.76
C SER A 250 -26.73 -27.40 -5.58
N ALA A 251 -27.26 -28.07 -4.54
CA ALA A 251 -27.70 -27.42 -3.32
C ALA A 251 -26.55 -26.71 -2.59
N SER A 252 -25.40 -27.37 -2.41
CA SER A 252 -24.23 -26.77 -1.74
C SER A 252 -23.67 -25.58 -2.51
N THR A 253 -23.66 -25.65 -3.84
CA THR A 253 -23.20 -24.54 -4.69
C THR A 253 -24.18 -23.38 -4.67
N ALA A 254 -25.49 -23.66 -4.80
CA ALA A 254 -26.53 -22.65 -4.70
C ALA A 254 -26.52 -21.94 -3.35
N LEU A 255 -26.28 -22.67 -2.24
CA LEU A 255 -26.13 -22.09 -0.91
C LEU A 255 -24.83 -21.32 -0.73
N SER A 256 -23.74 -21.73 -1.39
CA SER A 256 -22.48 -20.97 -1.40
C SER A 256 -22.66 -19.61 -2.09
N VAL A 257 -23.43 -19.57 -3.18
CA VAL A 257 -23.84 -18.32 -3.84
C VAL A 257 -24.82 -17.54 -2.95
N LEU A 258 -25.78 -18.19 -2.32
CA LEU A 258 -26.77 -17.54 -1.44
C LEU A 258 -26.15 -16.91 -0.19
N VAL A 259 -25.06 -17.48 0.32
CA VAL A 259 -24.30 -16.89 1.44
C VAL A 259 -23.76 -15.50 1.09
N THR A 260 -23.58 -15.21 -0.19
CA THR A 260 -23.21 -13.90 -0.74
C THR A 260 -24.43 -13.06 -1.14
N THR A 261 -25.63 -13.62 -1.01
CA THR A 261 -26.96 -13.04 -1.32
C THR A 261 -27.29 -12.87 -2.81
N GLU A 262 -26.45 -13.41 -3.68
CA GLU A 262 -26.47 -13.06 -5.11
C GLU A 262 -27.51 -13.80 -5.95
N ASN A 263 -27.85 -15.03 -5.58
CA ASN A 263 -28.91 -15.79 -6.25
C ASN A 263 -30.27 -15.66 -5.53
N PHE A 264 -30.40 -14.68 -4.64
CA PHE A 264 -31.69 -14.27 -4.08
C PHE A 264 -32.29 -13.17 -4.95
N PRO A 265 -33.59 -13.24 -5.32
CA PRO A 265 -34.61 -14.16 -4.82
C PRO A 265 -34.75 -15.47 -5.60
N ASP A 266 -33.98 -15.69 -6.67
CA ASP A 266 -34.19 -16.77 -7.64
C ASP A 266 -34.18 -18.18 -7.04
N ILE A 267 -33.24 -18.48 -6.14
CA ILE A 267 -33.18 -19.79 -5.47
C ILE A 267 -34.30 -19.95 -4.43
N TYR A 268 -34.92 -18.87 -3.97
CA TYR A 268 -35.94 -18.85 -2.91
C TYR A 268 -37.36 -18.97 -3.47
N LEU A 269 -37.68 -18.29 -4.58
CA LEU A 269 -39.04 -18.20 -5.13
C LEU A 269 -39.71 -19.56 -5.42
N PRO A 270 -39.04 -20.55 -6.03
CA PRO A 270 -39.64 -21.87 -6.27
C PRO A 270 -40.08 -22.58 -4.98
N ALA A 271 -39.23 -22.56 -3.95
CA ALA A 271 -39.55 -23.14 -2.65
C ALA A 271 -40.66 -22.37 -1.93
N LEU A 272 -40.69 -21.03 -2.04
CA LEU A 272 -41.76 -20.20 -1.49
C LEU A 272 -43.13 -20.57 -2.07
N HIS A 273 -43.20 -20.75 -3.39
CA HIS A 273 -44.45 -21.11 -4.07
C HIS A 273 -44.91 -22.53 -3.72
N ALA A 274 -43.99 -23.46 -3.50
CA ALA A 274 -44.32 -24.83 -3.11
C ALA A 274 -44.70 -24.96 -1.62
N HIS A 275 -43.90 -24.37 -0.72
CA HIS A 275 -44.03 -24.52 0.73
C HIS A 275 -43.71 -23.19 1.44
N PRO A 276 -44.66 -22.24 1.52
CA PRO A 276 -44.35 -20.86 1.89
C PRO A 276 -43.78 -20.71 3.30
N VAL A 277 -44.37 -21.38 4.29
CA VAL A 277 -43.92 -21.29 5.69
C VAL A 277 -42.55 -21.94 5.86
N LEU A 278 -42.38 -23.16 5.34
CA LEU A 278 -41.16 -23.94 5.49
C LEU A 278 -39.99 -23.30 4.74
N ALA A 279 -40.21 -22.83 3.51
CA ALA A 279 -39.22 -22.06 2.75
C ALA A 279 -38.82 -20.79 3.49
N THR A 280 -39.78 -20.00 3.97
CA THR A 280 -39.48 -18.78 4.74
C THR A 280 -38.60 -19.10 5.96
N LEU A 281 -38.96 -20.10 6.77
CA LEU A 281 -38.18 -20.49 7.95
C LEU A 281 -36.77 -21.00 7.59
N TYR A 282 -36.65 -21.83 6.55
CA TYR A 282 -35.37 -22.38 6.09
C TYR A 282 -34.43 -21.27 5.58
N PHE A 283 -34.89 -20.42 4.65
CA PHE A 283 -34.05 -19.39 4.06
C PHE A 283 -33.74 -18.26 5.05
N LEU A 284 -34.71 -17.85 5.89
CA LEU A 284 -34.48 -16.83 6.91
C LEU A 284 -33.44 -17.28 7.93
N SER A 285 -33.51 -18.52 8.42
CA SER A 285 -32.52 -19.05 9.35
C SER A 285 -31.13 -19.16 8.73
N PHE A 286 -31.04 -19.51 7.44
CA PHE A 286 -29.78 -19.48 6.69
C PHE A 286 -29.21 -18.06 6.58
N PHE A 287 -30.03 -17.05 6.23
CA PHE A 287 -29.59 -15.64 6.13
C PHE A 287 -29.03 -15.10 7.45
N VAL A 288 -29.69 -15.42 8.57
CA VAL A 288 -29.22 -15.02 9.90
C VAL A 288 -27.87 -15.68 10.22
N LEU A 289 -27.73 -16.99 9.99
CA LEU A 289 -26.52 -17.71 10.37
C LEU A 289 -25.34 -17.42 9.43
N GLY A 290 -25.52 -17.52 8.11
CA GLY A 290 -24.42 -17.38 7.15
C GLY A 290 -24.06 -15.90 6.88
N PRO A 291 -24.85 -15.19 6.05
CA PRO A 291 -24.60 -13.79 5.72
C PRO A 291 -24.49 -12.84 6.92
N TRP A 292 -25.40 -12.91 7.90
CA TRP A 292 -25.42 -11.90 8.96
C TRP A 292 -24.42 -12.19 10.08
N VAL A 293 -24.39 -13.41 10.61
CA VAL A 293 -23.47 -13.75 11.71
C VAL A 293 -22.08 -14.08 11.20
N ILE A 294 -21.94 -15.09 10.33
CA ILE A 294 -20.61 -15.60 9.95
C ILE A 294 -19.83 -14.59 9.10
N MET A 295 -20.42 -13.96 8.08
CA MET A 295 -19.67 -12.97 7.27
C MET A 295 -19.26 -11.73 8.07
N SER A 296 -20.08 -11.29 9.02
CA SER A 296 -19.71 -10.21 9.94
C SER A 296 -18.51 -10.60 10.83
N LEU A 297 -18.47 -11.84 11.32
CA LEU A 297 -17.34 -12.35 12.10
C LEU A 297 -16.06 -12.48 11.26
N VAL A 298 -16.16 -12.93 10.00
CA VAL A 298 -15.02 -13.01 9.08
C VAL A 298 -14.43 -11.62 8.84
N MET A 299 -15.27 -10.60 8.62
CA MET A 299 -14.82 -9.22 8.47
C MET A 299 -14.13 -8.71 9.74
N ALA A 300 -14.71 -8.96 10.91
CA ALA A 300 -14.15 -8.55 12.19
C ALA A 300 -12.77 -9.20 12.47
N ASP A 301 -12.63 -10.51 12.22
CA ASP A 301 -11.35 -11.21 12.40
C ASP A 301 -10.29 -10.70 11.42
N THR A 302 -10.67 -10.43 10.17
CA THR A 302 -9.76 -9.86 9.16
C THR A 302 -9.20 -8.52 9.63
N TYR A 303 -10.08 -7.63 10.10
CA TYR A 303 -9.68 -6.33 10.62
C TYR A 303 -8.75 -6.47 11.84
N ARG A 304 -9.08 -7.35 12.80
CA ARG A 304 -8.24 -7.61 13.98
C ARG A 304 -6.86 -8.14 13.61
N CYS A 305 -6.79 -9.14 12.72
CA CYS A 305 -5.55 -9.75 12.27
C CYS A 305 -4.67 -8.73 11.52
N TYR A 306 -5.30 -7.92 10.65
CA TYR A 306 -4.64 -6.80 9.98
C TYR A 306 -4.05 -5.81 10.99
N ARG A 307 -4.84 -5.32 11.96
CA ARG A 307 -4.33 -4.37 12.97
C ARG A 307 -3.17 -4.96 13.77
N MET A 308 -3.30 -6.21 14.21
CA MET A 308 -2.26 -6.88 14.99
C MET A 308 -0.95 -7.01 14.19
N HIS A 309 -1.05 -7.32 12.90
CA HIS A 309 0.12 -7.38 12.03
C HIS A 309 0.76 -6.01 11.83
N GLN A 310 -0.05 -4.97 11.60
CA GLN A 310 0.46 -3.60 11.48
C GLN A 310 1.14 -3.15 12.78
N ALA A 311 0.51 -3.34 13.95
CA ALA A 311 1.09 -3.00 15.24
C ALA A 311 2.44 -3.70 15.46
N ARG A 312 2.54 -5.00 15.19
CA ARG A 312 3.80 -5.76 15.27
C ARG A 312 4.86 -5.26 14.30
N LYS A 313 4.47 -4.87 13.09
CA LYS A 313 5.38 -4.32 12.08
C LYS A 313 5.91 -2.95 12.52
N VAL A 314 5.04 -2.06 12.95
CA VAL A 314 5.37 -0.72 13.45
C VAL A 314 6.31 -0.84 14.65
N SER A 315 5.98 -1.68 15.63
CA SER A 315 6.85 -1.95 16.77
C SER A 315 8.24 -2.43 16.35
N ARG A 316 8.34 -3.40 15.44
CA ARG A 316 9.64 -3.87 14.93
C ARG A 316 10.44 -2.82 14.19
N VAL A 317 9.79 -1.95 13.40
CA VAL A 317 10.46 -0.85 12.70
C VAL A 317 10.98 0.16 13.73
N ARG A 318 10.12 0.58 14.67
CA ARG A 318 10.46 1.51 15.74
C ARG A 318 11.57 0.99 16.66
N SER A 319 11.55 -0.31 17.01
CA SER A 319 12.64 -0.91 17.78
C SER A 319 13.97 -0.85 17.03
N LYS A 320 14.00 -1.00 15.71
CA LYS A 320 15.24 -0.91 14.92
C LYS A 320 15.70 0.53 14.77
N GLU A 321 14.76 1.44 14.55
CA GLU A 321 14.99 2.88 14.51
C GLU A 321 15.62 3.36 15.82
N HIS A 322 15.00 3.09 16.96
CA HIS A 322 15.53 3.46 18.27
C HIS A 322 16.91 2.85 18.53
N ARG A 323 17.16 1.59 18.10
CA ARG A 323 18.49 0.96 18.25
C ARG A 323 19.56 1.68 17.43
N SER A 324 19.25 2.04 16.19
CA SER A 324 20.19 2.76 15.33
C SER A 324 20.41 4.20 15.81
N LEU A 325 19.35 4.88 16.29
CA LEU A 325 19.44 6.19 16.92
C LEU A 325 20.24 6.15 18.23
N PHE A 326 20.06 5.11 19.04
CA PHE A 326 20.86 4.90 20.24
C PHE A 326 22.36 4.79 19.91
N CYS A 327 22.72 3.99 18.89
CA CYS A 327 24.11 3.93 18.42
C CYS A 327 24.61 5.29 17.92
N ALA A 328 23.81 6.00 17.11
CA ALA A 328 24.19 7.34 16.62
C ALA A 328 24.38 8.34 17.77
N PHE A 329 23.50 8.30 18.78
CA PHE A 329 23.58 9.16 19.95
C PHE A 329 24.88 8.95 20.70
N HIS A 330 25.25 7.71 21.01
CA HIS A 330 26.51 7.43 21.72
C HIS A 330 27.76 7.78 20.93
N VAL A 331 27.71 7.78 19.60
CA VAL A 331 28.83 8.23 18.74
C VAL A 331 28.95 9.76 18.70
N LEU A 332 27.82 10.47 18.83
CA LEU A 332 27.75 11.94 18.77
C LEU A 332 27.81 12.63 20.13
N ALA A 333 27.43 11.93 21.20
CA ALA A 333 27.38 12.47 22.54
C ALA A 333 28.77 12.97 22.93
N ASP A 334 28.80 14.17 23.49
CA ASP A 334 30.03 14.72 24.03
C ASP A 334 30.41 13.83 25.25
N GLU A 335 31.40 12.96 25.10
CA GLU A 335 32.06 12.35 26.26
C GLU A 335 32.57 13.52 27.09
N TYR A 336 32.02 13.74 28.28
CA TYR A 336 32.66 14.63 29.24
C TYR A 336 34.09 14.10 29.43
N ARG A 337 35.06 14.87 28.94
CA ARG A 337 36.49 14.53 29.01
C ARG A 337 36.79 14.06 30.43
N ALA A 338 37.26 12.82 30.55
CA ALA A 338 38.17 12.42 31.60
C ALA A 338 39.23 13.52 31.74
N GLY A 339 39.13 14.32 32.80
CA GLY A 339 39.86 15.58 32.90
C GLY A 339 39.50 16.47 34.10
N SER A 340 38.44 16.18 34.86
CA SER A 340 38.34 16.65 36.25
C SER A 340 38.85 15.54 37.16
N SER A 341 40.16 15.53 37.38
CA SER A 341 40.80 14.81 38.47
C SER A 341 40.41 15.45 39.80
N ASP A 342 39.15 15.31 40.19
CA ASP A 342 38.71 15.65 41.54
C ASP A 342 37.97 14.44 42.14
N PRO A 343 38.66 13.58 42.90
CA PRO A 343 38.08 12.36 43.46
C PRO A 343 37.04 12.60 44.57
N ALA A 344 36.65 13.86 44.80
CA ALA A 344 35.73 14.27 45.88
C ALA A 344 34.29 14.58 45.41
N ALA A 345 33.98 14.52 44.11
CA ALA A 345 32.61 14.74 43.62
C ALA A 345 31.82 13.41 43.64
N GLU A 346 31.12 13.16 44.74
CA GLU A 346 30.19 12.03 44.96
C GLU A 346 28.88 12.14 44.13
N GLN A 347 28.93 12.84 42.99
CA GLN A 347 27.76 13.05 42.12
C GLN A 347 27.73 11.98 41.02
N PRO A 348 26.57 11.34 40.76
CA PRO A 348 26.43 10.40 39.66
C PRO A 348 26.80 11.09 38.34
N ALA A 349 27.56 10.39 37.50
CA ALA A 349 28.02 10.92 36.22
C ALA A 349 26.83 11.52 35.42
N PRO A 350 26.93 12.78 34.95
CA PRO A 350 25.85 13.39 34.18
C PRO A 350 25.58 12.58 32.92
N ALA A 351 24.30 12.47 32.55
CA ALA A 351 23.90 11.73 31.36
C ALA A 351 24.58 12.31 30.10
N PRO A 352 24.98 11.46 29.13
CA PRO A 352 25.52 11.94 27.86
C PRO A 352 24.50 12.87 27.17
N THR A 353 24.99 13.98 26.61
CA THR A 353 24.18 14.99 25.89
C THR A 353 24.85 15.42 24.60
N ILE A 354 24.08 15.91 23.63
CA ILE A 354 24.60 16.48 22.38
C ILE A 354 24.43 18.00 22.40
N SER A 355 25.51 18.74 22.13
CA SER A 355 25.49 20.20 22.02
C SER A 355 25.08 20.68 20.62
N LEU A 356 24.49 21.88 20.53
CA LEU A 356 24.03 22.50 19.28
C LEU A 356 25.10 22.52 18.15
N PRO A 357 26.39 22.87 18.39
CA PRO A 357 27.40 22.89 17.32
C PRO A 357 27.67 21.50 16.72
N VAL A 358 27.72 20.46 17.56
CA VAL A 358 27.89 19.07 17.12
C VAL A 358 26.68 18.63 16.32
N PHE A 359 25.47 18.98 16.78
CA PHE A 359 24.23 18.64 16.09
C PHE A 359 24.11 19.29 14.70
N VAL A 360 24.50 20.57 14.57
CA VAL A 360 24.49 21.28 13.28
C VAL A 360 25.49 20.66 12.30
N GLU A 361 26.71 20.36 12.75
CA GLU A 361 27.74 19.67 11.94
C GLU A 361 27.23 18.30 11.44
N PHE A 362 26.59 17.54 12.33
CA PHE A 362 25.94 16.27 11.99
C PHE A 362 24.82 16.44 10.97
N CYS A 363 23.91 17.39 11.16
CA CYS A 363 22.78 17.63 10.26
C CYS A 363 23.22 18.00 8.84
N HIS A 364 24.30 18.78 8.68
CA HIS A 364 24.85 19.11 7.37
C HIS A 364 25.35 17.89 6.58
N HIS A 365 25.86 16.86 7.27
CA HIS A 365 26.30 15.61 6.65
C HIS A 365 25.15 14.62 6.44
N ALA A 366 24.26 14.49 7.43
CA ALA A 366 23.11 13.59 7.35
C ALA A 366 22.11 14.02 6.29
N TRP A 367 21.87 15.34 6.19
CA TRP A 367 20.89 15.93 5.29
C TRP A 367 21.42 17.21 4.64
N PRO A 368 22.29 17.09 3.60
CA PRO A 368 22.85 18.24 2.89
C PRO A 368 21.79 19.20 2.31
N ALA A 369 20.58 18.67 2.04
CA ALA A 369 19.45 19.40 1.47
C ALA A 369 18.27 19.59 2.45
N LEU A 370 18.51 19.53 3.77
CA LEU A 370 17.44 19.67 4.79
C LEU A 370 16.57 20.92 4.57
N SER A 371 17.23 22.05 4.30
CA SER A 371 16.58 23.35 4.03
C SER A 371 15.74 23.34 2.76
N CYS A 372 16.14 22.57 1.74
CA CYS A 372 15.48 22.51 0.44
C CYS A 372 14.24 21.60 0.42
N LYS A 373 14.16 20.59 1.30
CA LYS A 373 13.13 19.54 1.21
C LYS A 373 11.80 19.96 1.87
N HIS A 374 11.85 20.74 2.96
CA HIS A 374 10.66 21.19 3.71
C HIS A 374 10.83 22.56 4.41
N GLY A 375 11.79 23.39 4.01
CA GLY A 375 12.07 24.66 4.69
C GLY A 375 12.66 24.52 6.11
N MET A 376 13.10 23.30 6.47
CA MET A 376 13.60 22.94 7.79
C MET A 376 15.12 23.15 7.89
N ASN A 377 15.57 23.88 8.91
CA ASN A 377 17.00 24.08 9.17
C ASN A 377 17.41 23.29 10.44
N ALA A 378 18.70 22.97 10.56
CA ALA A 378 19.26 22.27 11.71
C ALA A 378 18.94 22.95 13.04
N HIS A 379 18.95 24.30 13.08
CA HIS A 379 18.53 25.07 14.27
C HIS A 379 17.05 24.91 14.62
N VAL A 380 16.17 24.83 13.61
CA VAL A 380 14.73 24.61 13.83
C VAL A 380 14.50 23.19 14.36
N LEU A 381 15.21 22.21 13.79
CA LEU A 381 15.13 20.82 14.22
C LEU A 381 15.67 20.63 15.63
N PHE A 382 16.76 21.33 15.99
CA PHE A 382 17.30 21.34 17.36
C PHE A 382 16.27 21.90 18.35
N ALA A 383 15.68 23.07 18.06
CA ALA A 383 14.67 23.68 18.93
C ALA A 383 13.37 22.85 19.05
N LEU A 384 13.08 21.99 18.08
CA LEU A 384 11.96 21.05 18.14
C LEU A 384 12.29 19.80 18.97
N LEU A 385 13.56 19.41 19.04
CA LEU A 385 14.04 18.27 19.82
C LEU A 385 14.25 18.63 21.28
N ASP A 386 14.81 19.81 21.53
CA ASP A 386 15.06 20.39 22.86
C ASP A 386 13.74 20.80 23.51
N THR A 387 13.08 19.82 24.15
CA THR A 387 11.75 19.99 24.75
C THR A 387 11.81 20.64 26.11
N ASN A 388 12.93 20.52 26.82
CA ASN A 388 13.17 21.10 28.13
C ASN A 388 13.83 22.51 28.06
N GLN A 389 14.24 22.95 26.86
CA GLN A 389 14.89 24.24 26.57
C GLN A 389 16.21 24.43 27.32
N ASP A 390 16.96 23.35 27.55
CA ASP A 390 18.24 23.38 28.26
C ASP A 390 19.45 23.64 27.34
N GLY A 391 19.22 23.75 26.02
CA GLY A 391 20.24 23.99 25.01
C GLY A 391 21.10 22.75 24.70
N ARG A 392 20.66 21.57 25.13
CA ARG A 392 21.27 20.26 24.88
C ARG A 392 20.21 19.28 24.41
N ILE A 393 20.64 18.17 23.82
CA ILE A 393 19.73 17.08 23.43
C ILE A 393 20.06 15.85 24.26
N GLU A 394 19.09 15.39 25.04
CA GLU A 394 19.15 14.12 25.77
C GLU A 394 18.80 12.92 24.87
N LEU A 395 19.09 11.70 25.34
CA LEU A 395 18.76 10.47 24.59
C LEU A 395 17.25 10.39 24.26
N ARG A 396 16.36 10.74 25.21
CA ARG A 396 14.90 10.66 25.01
C ARG A 396 14.41 11.62 23.92
N GLU A 397 15.05 12.78 23.81
CA GLU A 397 14.79 13.78 22.79
C GLU A 397 15.37 13.34 21.45
N PHE A 398 16.61 12.87 21.43
CA PHE A 398 17.27 12.39 20.22
C PHE A 398 16.54 11.22 19.55
N LEU A 399 15.87 10.36 20.33
CA LEU A 399 15.04 9.28 19.78
C LEU A 399 13.87 9.79 18.91
N GLN A 400 13.48 11.06 19.00
CA GLN A 400 12.45 11.69 18.17
C GLN A 400 12.99 12.29 16.86
N LEU A 401 14.32 12.25 16.64
CA LEU A 401 15.01 12.88 15.52
C LEU A 401 14.41 12.54 14.15
N VAL A 402 14.20 11.25 13.89
CA VAL A 402 13.67 10.79 12.59
C VAL A 402 12.25 11.27 12.37
N GLN A 403 11.41 11.29 13.41
CA GLN A 403 10.04 11.77 13.34
C GLN A 403 10.00 13.27 13.03
N LEU A 404 10.77 14.08 13.76
CA LEU A 404 10.79 15.53 13.58
C LEU A 404 11.48 15.98 12.29
N SER A 405 12.52 15.26 11.85
CA SER A 405 13.23 15.56 10.59
C SER A 405 12.36 15.41 9.32
N ASN A 406 11.29 14.62 9.40
CA ASN A 406 10.34 14.42 8.31
C ASN A 406 9.14 15.37 8.37
N SER A 407 9.04 16.23 9.39
CA SER A 407 7.94 17.19 9.54
C SER A 407 8.01 18.31 8.50
N ALA A 408 6.85 18.80 8.08
CA ALA A 408 6.76 19.92 7.16
C ALA A 408 6.81 21.24 7.95
N VAL A 409 7.80 22.07 7.66
CA VAL A 409 7.96 23.37 8.32
C VAL A 409 7.54 24.46 7.35
N ARG A 410 6.43 25.15 7.67
CA ARG A 410 6.02 26.32 6.91
C ARG A 410 6.43 27.57 7.67
N ARG A 411 7.35 28.33 7.08
CA ARG A 411 7.66 29.67 7.60
C ARG A 411 6.42 30.54 7.42
N VAL A 412 5.93 31.13 8.50
CA VAL A 412 4.89 32.16 8.44
C VAL A 412 5.58 33.44 7.97
N GLN A 413 5.61 33.66 6.65
CA GLN A 413 6.12 34.91 6.10
C GLN A 413 5.10 36.01 6.35
N ASN A 414 5.44 36.95 7.25
CA ASN A 414 4.77 38.25 7.28
C ASN A 414 5.29 39.08 6.10
N PRO A 415 4.43 39.49 5.15
CA PRO A 415 4.84 40.04 3.86
C PRO A 415 5.35 41.50 3.90
N VAL A 416 5.65 42.05 5.08
CA VAL A 416 6.04 43.46 5.23
C VAL A 416 7.55 43.66 5.06
N ASP A 417 8.35 42.59 5.10
CA ASP A 417 9.80 42.73 5.33
C ASP A 417 10.69 42.84 4.06
N SER A 418 10.16 42.76 2.84
CA SER A 418 11.01 42.46 1.66
C SER A 418 10.98 43.41 0.44
N LEU A 419 10.38 44.61 0.50
CA LEU A 419 10.36 45.52 -0.68
C LEU A 419 10.56 46.99 -0.31
N HIS A 420 11.53 47.64 -0.98
CA HIS A 420 11.84 49.07 -0.86
C HIS A 420 10.69 49.97 -1.35
N PRO A 421 10.52 51.17 -0.76
CA PRO A 421 9.36 52.02 -0.98
C PRO A 421 9.49 52.85 -2.28
N GLY A 422 8.72 52.47 -3.31
CA GLY A 422 8.44 53.29 -4.49
C GLY A 422 6.94 53.52 -4.68
N THR A 423 6.53 54.62 -5.32
CA THR A 423 5.12 55.01 -5.53
C THR A 423 4.32 54.05 -6.42
N ALA A 424 4.96 53.47 -7.46
CA ALA A 424 4.35 52.41 -8.27
C ALA A 424 4.21 51.09 -7.50
N ALA A 425 5.17 50.80 -6.62
CA ALA A 425 5.10 49.66 -5.71
C ALA A 425 3.92 49.80 -4.75
N MET A 426 3.62 51.00 -4.24
CA MET A 426 2.49 51.25 -3.34
C MET A 426 1.10 51.00 -3.96
N ILE A 427 0.87 51.34 -5.23
CA ILE A 427 -0.43 51.08 -5.90
C ILE A 427 -0.61 49.57 -6.13
N LEU A 428 0.44 48.91 -6.60
CA LEU A 428 0.48 47.45 -6.76
C LEU A 428 0.34 46.75 -5.39
N GLN A 429 0.94 47.29 -4.34
CA GLN A 429 0.81 46.79 -2.96
C GLN A 429 -0.64 46.89 -2.51
N ARG A 430 -1.30 48.05 -2.66
CA ARG A 430 -2.71 48.22 -2.27
C ARG A 430 -3.64 47.26 -3.01
N GLY A 431 -3.44 47.08 -4.31
CA GLY A 431 -4.21 46.11 -5.11
C GLY A 431 -3.99 44.67 -4.65
N TRP A 432 -2.73 44.30 -4.43
CA TRP A 432 -2.34 42.97 -3.97
C TRP A 432 -2.84 42.65 -2.55
N THR A 433 -2.70 43.59 -1.61
CA THR A 433 -3.18 43.41 -0.23
C THR A 433 -4.69 43.26 -0.20
N ARG A 434 -5.43 44.06 -0.99
CA ARG A 434 -6.89 43.89 -1.14
C ARG A 434 -7.25 42.53 -1.70
N ALA A 435 -6.61 42.08 -2.78
CA ALA A 435 -6.85 40.77 -3.38
C ALA A 435 -6.61 39.62 -2.38
N ARG A 436 -5.54 39.70 -1.58
CA ARG A 436 -5.29 38.70 -0.51
C ARG A 436 -6.32 38.76 0.61
N CYS A 437 -6.71 39.95 1.07
CA CYS A 437 -7.75 40.09 2.08
C CYS A 437 -9.10 39.54 1.60
N THR A 438 -9.47 39.78 0.34
CA THR A 438 -10.71 39.26 -0.23
C THR A 438 -10.68 37.74 -0.40
N VAL A 439 -9.60 37.19 -0.96
CA VAL A 439 -9.47 35.74 -1.17
C VAL A 439 -9.31 34.99 0.16
N GLY A 440 -8.69 35.61 1.16
CA GLY A 440 -8.52 35.07 2.51
C GLY A 440 -9.76 35.20 3.41
N HIS A 441 -10.83 35.84 2.94
CA HIS A 441 -12.04 36.00 3.74
C HIS A 441 -12.75 34.65 3.96
N ALA A 442 -13.25 34.41 5.18
CA ALA A 442 -13.86 33.14 5.57
C ALA A 442 -15.03 32.68 4.65
N TYR A 443 -15.74 33.62 4.04
CA TYR A 443 -16.87 33.35 3.14
C TYR A 443 -16.51 33.34 1.65
N TYR A 444 -15.30 33.71 1.24
CA TYR A 444 -14.94 33.82 -0.18
C TYR A 444 -15.07 32.47 -0.90
N GLU A 445 -14.51 31.41 -0.31
CA GLU A 445 -14.62 30.04 -0.86
C GLU A 445 -16.08 29.56 -0.90
N ALA A 446 -16.90 29.90 0.09
CA ALA A 446 -18.31 29.54 0.12
C ALA A 446 -19.11 30.26 -0.98
N ALA A 447 -18.81 31.54 -1.23
CA ALA A 447 -19.43 32.31 -2.30
C ALA A 447 -19.06 31.77 -3.69
N VAL A 448 -17.78 31.47 -3.93
CA VAL A 448 -17.32 30.87 -5.20
C VAL A 448 -17.95 29.49 -5.42
N LEU A 449 -18.01 28.66 -4.38
CA LEU A 449 -18.69 27.37 -4.45
C LEU A 449 -20.19 27.52 -4.75
N GLY A 450 -20.84 28.54 -4.18
CA GLY A 450 -22.23 28.90 -4.48
C GLY A 450 -22.44 29.22 -5.96
N VAL A 451 -21.55 30.01 -6.58
CA VAL A 451 -21.58 30.29 -8.03
C VAL A 451 -21.45 29.00 -8.84
N TYR A 452 -20.53 28.12 -8.45
CA TYR A 452 -20.37 26.84 -9.15
C TYR A 452 -21.62 25.96 -9.03
N LEU A 453 -22.26 25.93 -7.85
CA LEU A 453 -23.48 25.18 -7.60
C LEU A 453 -24.67 25.73 -8.39
N VAL A 454 -24.83 27.06 -8.46
CA VAL A 454 -25.86 27.70 -9.30
C VAL A 454 -25.64 27.34 -10.77
N ASN A 455 -24.41 27.44 -11.26
CA ASN A 455 -24.06 27.01 -12.62
C ASN A 455 -24.43 25.54 -12.86
N ALA A 456 -24.18 24.65 -11.90
CA ALA A 456 -24.53 23.24 -11.99
C ALA A 456 -26.04 23.00 -12.05
N ILE A 457 -26.81 23.61 -11.15
CA ILE A 457 -28.27 23.47 -11.08
C ILE A 457 -28.92 23.98 -12.38
N VAL A 458 -28.48 25.15 -12.86
CA VAL A 458 -28.99 25.73 -14.10
C VAL A 458 -28.61 24.87 -15.30
N MET A 459 -27.42 24.28 -15.32
CA MET A 459 -27.00 23.33 -16.37
C MET A 459 -27.86 22.06 -16.39
N VAL A 460 -28.31 21.57 -15.23
CA VAL A 460 -29.25 20.43 -15.15
C VAL A 460 -30.63 20.84 -15.65
N GLY A 461 -31.15 21.98 -15.19
CA GLY A 461 -32.45 22.51 -15.63
C GLY A 461 -32.45 23.08 -17.05
N ALA A 462 -31.29 23.21 -17.69
CA ALA A 462 -31.14 23.69 -19.06
C ALA A 462 -31.79 22.76 -20.08
N TYR A 463 -31.98 21.48 -19.74
CA TYR A 463 -32.69 20.53 -20.58
C TYR A 463 -34.16 20.93 -20.75
N ASP A 464 -34.80 21.37 -19.66
CA ASP A 464 -36.21 21.76 -19.64
C ASP A 464 -36.41 23.23 -20.02
N ASN A 465 -35.47 24.11 -19.66
CA ASN A 465 -35.58 25.56 -19.89
C ASN A 465 -34.28 26.16 -20.48
N PRO A 466 -34.05 26.01 -21.79
CA PRO A 466 -32.80 26.43 -22.43
C PRO A 466 -32.60 27.96 -22.45
N THR A 467 -33.68 28.74 -22.41
CA THR A 467 -33.64 30.21 -22.41
C THR A 467 -33.04 30.77 -21.13
N VAL A 468 -33.39 30.20 -19.98
CA VAL A 468 -32.85 30.57 -18.66
C VAL A 468 -31.36 30.22 -18.59
N ALA A 469 -30.99 29.05 -19.10
CA ALA A 469 -29.59 28.62 -19.14
C ALA A 469 -28.72 29.49 -20.04
N ALA A 470 -29.24 29.97 -21.17
CA ALA A 470 -28.51 30.86 -22.09
C ALA A 470 -28.08 32.19 -21.45
N ILE A 471 -28.79 32.64 -20.41
CA ILE A 471 -28.48 33.90 -19.71
C ILE A 471 -27.59 33.63 -18.49
N ILE A 472 -27.96 32.66 -17.66
CA ILE A 472 -27.32 32.49 -16.35
C ILE A 472 -25.96 31.78 -16.46
N VAL A 473 -25.79 30.83 -17.38
CA VAL A 473 -24.55 30.05 -17.52
C VAL A 473 -23.36 30.92 -17.93
N PRO A 474 -23.45 31.83 -18.93
CA PRO A 474 -22.37 32.76 -19.24
C PRO A 474 -22.03 33.70 -18.08
N GLY A 475 -23.03 34.17 -17.33
CA GLY A 475 -22.82 34.99 -16.14
C GLY A 475 -22.05 34.26 -15.05
N CYS A 476 -22.39 33.00 -14.80
CA CYS A 476 -21.62 32.16 -13.87
C CYS A 476 -20.19 31.94 -14.36
N LEU A 477 -19.98 31.66 -15.66
CA LEU A 477 -18.66 31.49 -16.24
C LEU A 477 -17.80 32.74 -16.06
N ALA A 478 -18.36 33.94 -16.28
CA ALA A 478 -17.65 35.20 -16.04
C ALA A 478 -17.19 35.31 -14.58
N MET A 479 -18.05 34.96 -13.62
CA MET A 479 -17.70 34.94 -12.20
C MET A 479 -16.61 33.90 -11.86
N MET A 480 -16.60 32.74 -12.54
CA MET A 480 -15.53 31.75 -12.39
C MET A 480 -14.19 32.28 -12.93
N VAL A 481 -14.19 33.00 -14.06
CA VAL A 481 -12.98 33.64 -14.62
C VAL A 481 -12.46 34.73 -13.68
N VAL A 482 -13.35 35.52 -13.09
CA VAL A 482 -13.00 36.52 -12.07
C VAL A 482 -12.35 35.86 -10.84
N ASP A 483 -12.88 34.74 -10.35
CA ASP A 483 -12.24 33.98 -9.27
C ASP A 483 -10.81 33.55 -9.61
N VAL A 484 -10.60 32.99 -10.82
CA VAL A 484 -9.27 32.61 -11.29
C VAL A 484 -8.33 33.82 -11.33
N ALA A 485 -8.79 34.95 -11.86
CA ALA A 485 -8.00 36.18 -11.92
C ALA A 485 -7.64 36.72 -10.52
N MET A 486 -8.59 36.72 -9.58
CA MET A 486 -8.38 37.14 -8.20
C MET A 486 -7.37 36.25 -7.48
N ARG A 487 -7.38 34.94 -7.72
CA ARG A 487 -6.39 34.01 -7.14
C ARG A 487 -4.99 34.21 -7.70
N ILE A 488 -4.87 34.46 -9.01
CA ILE A 488 -3.59 34.80 -9.65
C ILE A 488 -3.07 36.13 -9.11
N ALA A 489 -3.93 37.12 -8.93
CA ALA A 489 -3.55 38.41 -8.34
C ALA A 489 -3.09 38.27 -6.87
N ALA A 490 -3.74 37.40 -6.07
CA ALA A 490 -3.41 37.20 -4.67
C ALA A 490 -2.13 36.37 -4.43
N HIS A 491 -1.89 35.34 -5.23
CA HIS A 491 -0.83 34.33 -4.99
C HIS A 491 0.22 34.23 -6.10
N GLY A 492 0.06 34.96 -7.20
CA GLY A 492 0.84 34.76 -8.43
C GLY A 492 0.37 33.53 -9.21
N LEU A 493 0.82 33.38 -10.46
CA LEU A 493 0.39 32.30 -11.36
C LEU A 493 0.70 30.90 -10.79
N LEU A 494 1.96 30.68 -10.39
CA LEU A 494 2.40 29.40 -9.83
C LEU A 494 1.75 29.11 -8.47
N GLY A 495 1.51 30.15 -7.66
CA GLY A 495 0.83 30.02 -6.37
C GLY A 495 -0.66 29.72 -6.53
N ALA A 496 -1.34 30.31 -7.51
CA ALA A 496 -2.75 30.03 -7.80
C ALA A 496 -2.96 28.62 -8.34
N LEU A 497 -2.05 28.13 -9.19
CA LEU A 497 -2.08 26.75 -9.70
C LEU A 497 -1.72 25.71 -8.63
N HIS A 498 -1.07 26.11 -7.54
CA HIS A 498 -0.69 25.22 -6.45
C HIS A 498 -1.94 24.66 -5.75
N GLY A 499 -2.21 23.36 -5.94
CA GLY A 499 -3.33 22.65 -5.32
C GLY A 499 -4.65 22.64 -6.10
N ARG A 500 -4.84 23.49 -7.13
CA ARG A 500 -6.06 23.53 -7.97
C ARG A 500 -5.79 23.64 -9.49
N PRO A 501 -4.78 22.97 -10.07
CA PRO A 501 -4.40 23.18 -11.48
C PRO A 501 -5.50 22.73 -12.45
N LEU A 502 -6.16 21.60 -12.17
CA LEU A 502 -7.25 21.06 -13.01
C LEU A 502 -8.48 21.97 -13.01
N ALA A 503 -8.85 22.51 -11.84
CA ALA A 503 -10.01 23.38 -11.71
C ALA A 503 -9.83 24.68 -12.50
N ILE A 504 -8.67 25.32 -12.32
CA ILE A 504 -8.31 26.56 -13.00
C ILE A 504 -8.15 26.31 -14.51
N GLY A 505 -7.48 25.21 -14.89
CA GLY A 505 -7.29 24.84 -16.29
C GLY A 505 -8.61 24.60 -17.04
N LEU A 506 -9.56 23.90 -16.43
CA LEU A 506 -10.87 23.64 -17.04
C LEU A 506 -11.73 24.91 -17.16
N VAL A 507 -11.70 25.79 -16.16
CA VAL A 507 -12.41 27.08 -16.24
C VAL A 507 -11.84 27.91 -17.41
N VAL A 508 -10.52 28.05 -17.50
CA VAL A 508 -9.86 28.81 -18.58
C VAL A 508 -10.10 28.16 -19.94
N ALA A 509 -10.02 26.84 -20.05
CA ALA A 509 -10.27 26.12 -21.31
C ALA A 509 -11.74 26.19 -21.74
N SER A 510 -12.68 26.37 -20.80
CA SER A 510 -14.12 26.41 -21.11
C SER A 510 -14.58 27.70 -21.79
N VAL A 511 -13.78 28.77 -21.78
CA VAL A 511 -14.06 30.04 -22.45
C VAL A 511 -13.90 29.91 -23.99
N PRO A 512 -12.73 29.51 -24.54
CA PRO A 512 -12.60 29.31 -25.98
C PRO A 512 -13.40 28.10 -26.49
N ALA A 513 -13.68 27.11 -25.63
CA ALA A 513 -14.49 25.95 -25.99
C ALA A 513 -15.91 26.32 -26.46
N GLU A 514 -16.50 27.42 -25.98
CA GLU A 514 -17.82 27.87 -26.44
C GLU A 514 -17.81 28.44 -27.85
N LEU A 515 -16.67 28.94 -28.33
CA LEU A 515 -16.53 29.46 -29.69
C LEU A 515 -16.19 28.37 -30.69
N VAL A 516 -15.52 27.31 -30.25
CA VAL A 516 -14.94 26.27 -31.13
C VAL A 516 -15.76 24.99 -31.16
N LEU A 517 -16.34 24.55 -30.04
CA LEU A 517 -17.05 23.26 -29.95
C LEU A 517 -18.53 23.40 -30.30
N GLN A 518 -19.07 22.42 -31.02
CA GLN A 518 -20.49 22.33 -31.37
C GLN A 518 -21.09 20.97 -30.95
N GLY A 519 -22.41 20.89 -30.86
CA GLY A 519 -23.14 19.65 -30.58
C GLY A 519 -22.74 18.96 -29.28
N ARG A 520 -22.55 17.63 -29.30
CA ARG A 520 -22.25 16.82 -28.11
C ARG A 520 -20.92 17.19 -27.43
N ALA A 521 -19.94 17.70 -28.18
CA ALA A 521 -18.65 18.13 -27.64
C ALA A 521 -18.79 19.37 -26.74
N LEU A 522 -19.67 20.30 -27.11
CA LEU A 522 -19.99 21.47 -26.29
C LEU A 522 -20.72 21.07 -25.00
N LEU A 523 -21.62 20.08 -25.07
CA LEU A 523 -22.30 19.55 -23.88
C LEU A 523 -21.31 18.92 -22.89
N LEU A 524 -20.35 18.13 -23.39
CA LEU A 524 -19.29 17.56 -22.57
C LEU A 524 -18.40 18.65 -21.95
N ALA A 525 -18.00 19.65 -22.73
CA ALA A 525 -17.19 20.77 -22.24
C ALA A 525 -17.92 21.59 -21.16
N ARG A 526 -19.24 21.75 -21.27
CA ARG A 526 -20.06 22.38 -20.23
C ARG A 526 -20.17 21.51 -18.97
N ALA A 527 -20.29 20.18 -19.11
CA ALA A 527 -20.28 19.26 -17.96
C ALA A 527 -18.95 19.28 -17.18
N LEU A 528 -17.82 19.52 -17.86
CA LEU A 528 -16.51 19.68 -17.22
C LEU A 528 -16.44 20.90 -16.26
N ARG A 529 -17.38 21.86 -16.35
CA ARG A 529 -17.50 22.97 -15.39
C ARG A 529 -17.95 22.55 -13.99
N LEU A 530 -18.38 21.30 -13.82
CA LEU A 530 -18.67 20.70 -12.52
C LEU A 530 -17.40 20.25 -11.79
N VAL A 531 -16.29 20.03 -12.51
CA VAL A 531 -15.02 19.58 -11.92
C VAL A 531 -14.46 20.59 -10.91
N PRO A 532 -14.54 21.91 -11.09
CA PRO A 532 -14.27 22.90 -10.04
C PRO A 532 -15.00 22.66 -8.71
N ILE A 533 -16.26 22.21 -8.73
CA ILE A 533 -17.03 21.85 -7.51
C ILE A 533 -16.39 20.63 -6.85
N VAL A 534 -16.19 19.57 -7.63
CA VAL A 534 -15.60 18.31 -7.16
C VAL A 534 -14.21 18.57 -6.60
N THR A 535 -13.38 19.37 -7.28
CA THR A 535 -12.05 19.73 -6.79
C THR A 535 -12.06 20.66 -5.57
N ALA A 536 -13.08 21.51 -5.39
CA ALA A 536 -13.26 22.30 -4.17
C ALA A 536 -13.65 21.41 -2.97
N LEU A 537 -14.58 20.49 -3.18
CA LEU A 537 -15.02 19.51 -2.17
C LEU A 537 -13.88 18.54 -1.82
N LEU A 538 -13.24 17.95 -2.84
CA LEU A 538 -12.07 17.08 -2.68
C LEU A 538 -10.85 17.83 -2.15
N GLY A 539 -10.77 19.16 -2.31
CA GLY A 539 -9.72 19.99 -1.71
C GLY A 539 -9.66 19.83 -0.19
N ARG A 540 -10.80 19.57 0.46
CA ARG A 540 -10.88 19.27 1.91
C ARG A 540 -10.36 17.88 2.26
N VAL A 541 -10.37 16.95 1.30
CA VAL A 541 -9.85 15.57 1.45
C VAL A 541 -8.43 15.43 0.86
N ARG A 542 -7.94 16.44 0.12
CA ARG A 542 -6.67 16.39 -0.63
C ARG A 542 -5.43 16.20 0.24
N ALA A 543 -5.45 16.75 1.46
CA ALA A 543 -4.37 16.55 2.43
C ALA A 543 -4.15 15.03 2.65
N ASN A 544 -5.23 14.26 2.68
CA ASN A 544 -5.21 12.82 2.96
C ASN A 544 -5.10 12.00 1.66
N ALA A 545 -5.49 12.57 0.52
CA ALA A 545 -5.55 11.88 -0.76
C ALA A 545 -4.18 11.37 -1.26
N ARG A 546 -3.07 12.08 -0.96
CA ARG A 546 -1.73 11.65 -1.39
C ARG A 546 -1.30 10.36 -0.69
N GLU A 547 -1.52 10.28 0.61
CA GLU A 547 -1.19 9.09 1.41
C GLU A 547 -2.11 7.92 1.05
N MET A 548 -3.41 8.19 0.92
CA MET A 548 -4.38 7.21 0.43
C MET A 548 -4.03 6.71 -0.97
N ALA A 549 -3.54 7.57 -1.88
CA ALA A 549 -3.19 7.16 -3.24
C ALA A 549 -2.05 6.13 -3.28
N VAL A 550 -1.05 6.24 -2.40
CA VAL A 550 0.04 5.25 -2.32
C VAL A 550 -0.51 3.91 -1.83
N ILE A 551 -1.35 3.93 -0.81
CA ILE A 551 -1.98 2.72 -0.24
C ILE A 551 -2.89 2.04 -1.28
N VAL A 552 -3.75 2.83 -1.95
CA VAL A 552 -4.62 2.35 -3.02
C VAL A 552 -3.79 1.76 -4.16
N THR A 553 -2.69 2.40 -4.56
CA THR A 553 -1.82 1.90 -5.63
C THR A 553 -1.24 0.52 -5.30
N HIS A 554 -0.73 0.34 -4.09
CA HIS A 554 -0.23 -0.96 -3.63
C HIS A 554 -1.33 -2.01 -3.54
N MET A 555 -2.54 -1.63 -3.14
CA MET A 555 -3.67 -2.55 -3.13
C MET A 555 -4.10 -2.99 -4.53
N MET A 556 -4.30 -2.02 -5.43
CA MET A 556 -4.70 -2.31 -6.81
C MET A 556 -3.68 -3.18 -7.53
N SER A 557 -2.40 -3.06 -7.16
CA SER A 557 -1.34 -3.95 -7.64
C SER A 557 -1.50 -5.40 -7.17
N ILE A 558 -1.98 -5.64 -5.94
CA ILE A 558 -2.27 -7.00 -5.43
C ILE A 558 -3.53 -7.54 -6.08
N LEU A 559 -4.58 -6.72 -6.15
CA LEU A 559 -5.82 -7.08 -6.83
C LEU A 559 -5.53 -7.48 -8.28
N GLY A 560 -4.71 -6.68 -8.98
CA GLY A 560 -4.24 -6.99 -10.33
C GLY A 560 -3.41 -8.28 -10.40
N ALA A 561 -2.57 -8.57 -9.40
CA ALA A 561 -1.83 -9.84 -9.33
C ALA A 561 -2.75 -11.06 -9.13
N CYS A 562 -3.78 -10.94 -8.28
CA CYS A 562 -4.80 -11.96 -8.11
C CYS A 562 -5.62 -12.16 -9.39
N PHE A 563 -6.06 -11.07 -10.02
CA PHE A 563 -6.76 -11.11 -11.30
C PHE A 563 -5.92 -11.82 -12.34
N TYR A 564 -4.64 -11.49 -12.44
CA TYR A 564 -3.73 -12.15 -13.37
C TYR A 564 -3.71 -13.67 -13.15
N VAL A 565 -3.45 -14.12 -11.93
CA VAL A 565 -3.31 -15.55 -11.60
C VAL A 565 -4.59 -16.30 -11.97
N PHE A 566 -5.74 -15.80 -11.52
CA PHE A 566 -7.02 -16.46 -11.75
C PHE A 566 -7.55 -16.30 -13.18
N ALA A 567 -7.25 -15.19 -13.86
CA ALA A 567 -7.57 -15.01 -15.27
C ALA A 567 -6.79 -16.00 -16.13
N VAL A 568 -5.49 -16.17 -15.89
CA VAL A 568 -4.68 -17.16 -16.62
C VAL A 568 -5.17 -18.57 -16.36
N ILE A 569 -5.40 -18.95 -15.10
CA ILE A 569 -5.95 -20.28 -14.78
C ILE A 569 -7.32 -20.45 -15.45
N GLY A 570 -8.18 -19.44 -15.41
CA GLY A 570 -9.51 -19.48 -16.02
C GLY A 570 -9.49 -19.62 -17.54
N MET A 571 -8.54 -18.97 -18.24
CA MET A 571 -8.36 -19.17 -19.68
C MET A 571 -7.99 -20.63 -20.01
N GLU A 572 -7.05 -21.21 -19.25
CA GLU A 572 -6.62 -22.59 -19.47
C GLU A 572 -7.71 -23.61 -19.11
N MET A 573 -8.59 -23.29 -18.16
CA MET A 573 -9.67 -24.18 -17.73
C MET A 573 -10.96 -24.05 -18.54
N PHE A 574 -11.31 -22.84 -18.98
CA PHE A 574 -12.66 -22.55 -19.49
C PHE A 574 -12.69 -21.93 -20.89
N SER A 575 -11.57 -21.70 -21.59
CA SER A 575 -11.64 -21.17 -22.97
C SER A 575 -12.41 -22.09 -23.92
N ARG A 576 -13.04 -21.54 -24.97
CA ARG A 576 -13.78 -22.31 -25.98
C ARG A 576 -12.89 -23.35 -26.63
N ASP A 577 -11.64 -23.00 -26.89
CA ASP A 577 -10.69 -23.93 -27.49
C ASP A 577 -10.26 -25.05 -26.52
N ALA A 578 -10.24 -24.80 -25.20
CA ALA A 578 -10.04 -25.85 -24.20
C ALA A 578 -11.25 -26.82 -24.18
N LEU A 579 -12.47 -26.28 -24.27
CA LEU A 579 -13.73 -27.05 -24.24
C LEU A 579 -14.03 -27.79 -25.55
N ARG A 580 -13.57 -27.29 -26.70
CA ARG A 580 -13.71 -27.95 -28.03
C ARG A 580 -13.09 -29.34 -28.07
N HIS A 581 -12.02 -29.57 -27.29
CA HIS A 581 -11.38 -30.88 -27.20
C HIS A 581 -12.26 -31.92 -26.49
N GLU A 582 -13.24 -31.50 -25.69
CA GLU A 582 -14.21 -32.38 -25.03
C GLU A 582 -15.55 -32.52 -25.78
N HIS A 583 -15.67 -32.01 -27.02
CA HIS A 583 -16.92 -32.04 -27.82
C HIS A 583 -18.11 -31.34 -27.15
N ARG A 584 -17.86 -30.26 -26.39
CA ARG A 584 -18.90 -29.47 -25.71
C ARG A 584 -18.85 -28.03 -26.20
N VAL A 585 -19.67 -27.69 -27.20
CA VAL A 585 -19.78 -26.31 -27.68
C VAL A 585 -21.26 -25.92 -27.74
N VAL A 586 -21.63 -24.93 -26.94
CA VAL A 586 -22.91 -24.23 -27.04
C VAL A 586 -22.69 -22.94 -27.87
N PRO A 587 -23.37 -22.76 -29.00
CA PRO A 587 -23.14 -21.65 -29.93
C PRO A 587 -23.92 -20.39 -29.53
N ASP A 588 -23.59 -19.74 -28.41
CA ASP A 588 -23.90 -18.32 -28.13
C ASP A 588 -23.24 -17.86 -26.82
N ARG A 589 -21.90 -17.93 -26.75
CA ARG A 589 -21.15 -17.76 -25.49
C ARG A 589 -20.62 -16.32 -25.36
N ASP A 590 -20.68 -15.72 -24.18
CA ASP A 590 -19.83 -14.56 -23.89
C ASP A 590 -18.35 -14.98 -23.91
N GLU A 591 -17.51 -14.29 -24.68
CA GLU A 591 -16.08 -14.58 -24.91
C GLU A 591 -15.18 -14.29 -23.68
N ARG A 592 -15.68 -14.55 -22.46
CA ARG A 592 -15.06 -14.08 -21.22
C ARG A 592 -13.71 -14.76 -20.95
N PHE A 593 -13.53 -16.06 -21.18
CA PHE A 593 -12.25 -16.75 -20.91
C PHE A 593 -11.43 -17.07 -22.16
N ASP A 594 -11.78 -16.49 -23.31
CA ASP A 594 -11.09 -16.73 -24.58
C ASP A 594 -9.87 -15.81 -24.78
N SER A 595 -9.80 -14.72 -24.02
CA SER A 595 -8.68 -13.77 -24.03
C SER A 595 -8.34 -13.29 -22.62
N PHE A 596 -7.10 -12.82 -22.43
CA PHE A 596 -6.67 -12.30 -21.13
C PHE A 596 -7.49 -11.08 -20.68
N ALA A 597 -7.86 -10.20 -21.62
CA ALA A 597 -8.68 -9.02 -21.34
C ALA A 597 -10.10 -9.41 -20.91
N GLY A 598 -10.73 -10.36 -21.62
CA GLY A 598 -12.03 -10.91 -21.22
C GLY A 598 -11.96 -11.57 -19.84
N ALA A 599 -10.89 -12.33 -19.57
CA ALA A 599 -10.76 -13.06 -18.32
C ALA A 599 -10.52 -12.09 -17.15
N CYS A 600 -9.80 -11.00 -17.38
CA CYS A 600 -9.68 -9.90 -16.43
C CYS A 600 -11.03 -9.20 -16.18
N LEU A 601 -11.88 -9.05 -17.19
CA LEU A 601 -13.23 -8.51 -17.02
C LEU A 601 -14.08 -9.46 -16.15
N ALA A 602 -14.00 -10.77 -16.37
CA ALA A 602 -14.65 -11.76 -15.50
C ALA A 602 -14.13 -11.66 -14.06
N MET A 603 -12.81 -11.52 -13.86
CA MET A 603 -12.23 -11.32 -12.52
C MET A 603 -12.67 -10.00 -11.89
N PHE A 604 -12.86 -8.94 -12.69
CA PHE A 604 -13.42 -7.68 -12.21
C PHE A 604 -14.87 -7.83 -11.75
N GLN A 605 -15.72 -8.52 -12.52
CA GLN A 605 -17.09 -8.84 -12.11
C GLN A 605 -17.09 -9.65 -10.81
N MET A 606 -16.26 -10.69 -10.73
CA MET A 606 -16.05 -11.47 -9.52
C MET A 606 -15.68 -10.61 -8.30
N ALA A 607 -14.81 -9.61 -8.48
CA ALA A 607 -14.36 -8.70 -7.42
C ALA A 607 -15.39 -7.64 -7.03
N SER A 608 -16.35 -7.34 -7.90
CA SER A 608 -17.46 -6.44 -7.56
C SER A 608 -18.52 -7.11 -6.68
N SER A 609 -18.34 -8.41 -6.38
CA SER A 609 -19.25 -9.34 -5.73
C SER A 609 -20.62 -9.50 -6.37
N ASN A 610 -21.05 -8.60 -7.24
CA ASN A 610 -22.35 -8.61 -7.89
C ASN A 610 -22.38 -9.54 -9.12
N ASN A 611 -23.42 -10.34 -9.23
CA ASN A 611 -23.67 -11.28 -10.34
C ASN A 611 -22.49 -12.20 -10.66
N TRP A 612 -21.70 -12.57 -9.64
CA TRP A 612 -20.51 -13.38 -9.86
C TRP A 612 -20.84 -14.79 -10.33
N GLN A 613 -22.01 -15.30 -9.94
CA GLN A 613 -22.58 -16.57 -10.37
C GLN A 613 -22.83 -16.64 -11.88
N ASP A 614 -22.97 -15.51 -12.56
CA ASP A 614 -23.10 -15.47 -14.04
C ASP A 614 -21.79 -15.84 -14.74
N ASN A 615 -20.67 -15.96 -14.01
CA ASN A 615 -19.45 -16.58 -14.52
C ASN A 615 -19.37 -18.07 -14.15
N LEU A 616 -19.92 -18.46 -13.00
CA LEU A 616 -19.93 -19.84 -12.51
C LEU A 616 -20.91 -20.73 -13.28
N TYR A 617 -22.18 -20.33 -13.40
CA TYR A 617 -23.22 -21.22 -13.92
C TYR A 617 -23.03 -21.58 -15.39
N PRO A 618 -22.70 -20.64 -16.30
CA PRO A 618 -22.35 -21.02 -17.67
C PRO A 618 -21.16 -21.97 -17.74
N ALA A 619 -20.09 -21.70 -16.98
CA ALA A 619 -18.92 -22.59 -16.95
C ALA A 619 -19.25 -23.99 -16.41
N ALA A 620 -20.17 -24.09 -15.44
CA ALA A 620 -20.65 -25.35 -14.89
C ALA A 620 -21.53 -26.14 -15.87
N MET A 621 -22.32 -25.46 -16.72
CA MET A 621 -23.08 -26.07 -17.80
C MET A 621 -22.17 -26.65 -18.89
N ASP A 622 -21.09 -25.94 -19.23
CA ASP A 622 -20.13 -26.38 -20.26
C ASP A 622 -19.26 -27.56 -19.77
N THR A 623 -18.90 -27.56 -18.49
CA THR A 623 -18.01 -28.58 -17.90
C THR A 623 -18.76 -29.49 -16.94
N SER A 624 -18.72 -29.16 -15.66
CA SER A 624 -19.55 -29.75 -14.63
C SER A 624 -19.49 -28.84 -13.41
N LEU A 625 -20.53 -28.90 -12.59
CA LEU A 625 -20.53 -28.16 -11.33
C LEU A 625 -19.35 -28.54 -10.42
N ALA A 626 -18.99 -29.83 -10.38
CA ALA A 626 -17.88 -30.35 -9.59
C ALA A 626 -16.52 -29.79 -10.02
N TYR A 627 -16.37 -29.40 -11.30
CA TYR A 627 -15.15 -28.82 -11.84
C TYR A 627 -15.13 -27.29 -11.72
N ALA A 628 -16.24 -26.62 -12.08
CA ALA A 628 -16.32 -25.17 -12.10
C ALA A 628 -16.47 -24.54 -10.71
N ALA A 629 -17.31 -25.10 -9.83
CA ALA A 629 -17.62 -24.50 -8.53
C ALA A 629 -16.39 -24.28 -7.63
N PRO A 630 -15.47 -25.25 -7.46
CA PRO A 630 -14.28 -25.05 -6.65
C PRO A 630 -13.44 -23.86 -7.12
N PHE A 631 -13.29 -23.67 -8.43
CA PHE A 631 -12.54 -22.54 -8.99
C PHE A 631 -13.17 -21.21 -8.59
N PHE A 632 -14.45 -20.97 -8.92
CA PHE A 632 -15.08 -19.68 -8.65
C PHE A 632 -15.28 -19.39 -7.16
N ILE A 633 -15.54 -20.40 -6.34
CA ILE A 633 -15.63 -20.24 -4.88
C ILE A 633 -14.27 -19.85 -4.29
N VAL A 634 -13.17 -20.49 -4.72
CA VAL A 634 -11.82 -20.12 -4.28
C VAL A 634 -11.46 -18.70 -4.74
N VAL A 635 -11.79 -18.33 -5.99
CA VAL A 635 -11.61 -16.96 -6.50
C VAL A 635 -12.38 -15.96 -5.65
N TYR A 636 -13.64 -16.24 -5.33
CA TYR A 636 -14.48 -15.38 -4.51
C TYR A 636 -13.89 -15.19 -3.10
N ILE A 637 -13.49 -16.28 -2.43
CA ILE A 637 -12.84 -16.21 -1.11
C ILE A 637 -11.54 -15.39 -1.21
N ALA A 638 -10.69 -15.69 -2.20
CA ALA A 638 -9.41 -15.02 -2.34
C ALA A 638 -9.56 -13.51 -2.58
N ILE A 639 -10.48 -13.10 -3.46
CA ILE A 639 -10.64 -11.69 -3.83
C ILE A 639 -11.52 -10.95 -2.81
N ASN A 640 -12.75 -11.41 -2.61
CA ASN A 640 -13.74 -10.67 -1.81
C ASN A 640 -13.51 -10.83 -0.31
N MET A 641 -13.18 -12.03 0.17
CA MET A 641 -13.01 -12.25 1.61
C MET A 641 -11.61 -11.90 2.12
N ILE A 642 -10.56 -12.01 1.29
CA ILE A 642 -9.18 -11.70 1.72
C ILE A 642 -8.74 -10.33 1.19
N VAL A 643 -8.61 -10.17 -0.13
CA VAL A 643 -7.98 -8.96 -0.71
C VAL A 643 -8.81 -7.71 -0.42
N ILE A 644 -10.13 -7.74 -0.64
CA ILE A 644 -11.01 -6.59 -0.40
C ILE A 644 -11.14 -6.29 1.09
N ASN A 645 -11.28 -7.29 1.96
CA ASN A 645 -11.36 -7.03 3.40
C ASN A 645 -10.04 -6.45 3.96
N VAL A 646 -8.89 -6.92 3.45
CA VAL A 646 -7.59 -6.30 3.75
C VAL A 646 -7.53 -4.87 3.19
N PHE A 647 -8.10 -4.60 2.02
CA PHE A 647 -8.21 -3.25 1.47
C PHE A 647 -9.01 -2.31 2.38
N VAL A 648 -10.21 -2.70 2.77
CA VAL A 648 -11.06 -1.93 3.67
C VAL A 648 -10.33 -1.64 4.97
N ALA A 649 -9.68 -2.64 5.57
CA ALA A 649 -8.89 -2.46 6.79
C ALA A 649 -7.74 -1.45 6.62
N ASN A 650 -7.03 -1.46 5.49
CA ASN A 650 -5.99 -0.48 5.18
C ASN A 650 -6.53 0.93 4.99
N VAL A 651 -7.65 1.08 4.28
CA VAL A 651 -8.27 2.39 4.05
C VAL A 651 -8.76 2.99 5.36
N ILE A 652 -9.37 2.19 6.23
CA ILE A 652 -9.78 2.62 7.57
C ILE A 652 -8.55 3.10 8.35
N ALA A 653 -7.48 2.31 8.39
CA ALA A 653 -6.25 2.68 9.10
C ALA A 653 -5.61 3.95 8.55
N ALA A 654 -5.58 4.13 7.23
CA ALA A 654 -5.07 5.34 6.60
C ALA A 654 -5.91 6.57 6.95
N TYR A 655 -7.24 6.41 6.92
CA TYR A 655 -8.17 7.48 7.23
C TYR A 655 -8.06 7.91 8.69
N THR A 656 -7.98 6.97 9.63
CA THR A 656 -7.80 7.28 11.06
C THR A 656 -6.49 8.01 11.33
N LEU A 657 -5.39 7.58 10.69
CA LEU A 657 -4.09 8.26 10.82
C LEU A 657 -4.14 9.71 10.34
N SER A 658 -4.83 9.95 9.21
CA SER A 658 -4.94 11.29 8.63
C SER A 658 -5.78 12.29 9.43
N GLN A 659 -6.55 11.83 10.43
CA GLN A 659 -7.31 12.71 11.32
C GLN A 659 -6.50 13.19 12.54
N ASP A 660 -5.39 12.52 12.88
CA ASP A 660 -4.59 12.77 14.09
C ASP A 660 -3.38 13.71 13.85
N ASP A 661 -3.29 14.38 12.70
CA ASP A 661 -2.21 15.32 12.40
C ASP A 661 -2.24 16.53 13.36
N LEU A 662 -1.17 16.68 14.15
CA LEU A 662 -1.02 17.76 15.12
C LEU A 662 -0.35 18.97 14.45
N HIS A 663 -1.06 20.10 14.47
CA HIS A 663 -0.49 21.40 14.14
C HIS A 663 0.16 22.01 15.38
N GLN A 664 1.49 22.18 15.35
CA GLN A 664 2.23 22.82 16.44
C GLN A 664 2.86 24.12 15.93
N ARG A 665 2.59 25.23 16.63
CA ARG A 665 3.26 26.50 16.38
C ARG A 665 4.51 26.59 17.23
N VAL A 666 5.64 26.89 16.61
CA VAL A 666 6.91 27.07 17.32
C VAL A 666 7.46 28.45 17.00
N VAL A 667 7.76 29.21 18.04
CA VAL A 667 8.46 30.49 17.97
C VAL A 667 9.92 30.22 18.27
N ILE A 668 10.82 30.66 17.38
CA ILE A 668 12.27 30.53 17.55
C ILE A 668 12.80 31.88 18.05
N ASP A 669 13.85 31.85 18.88
CA ASP A 669 14.48 33.00 19.56
C ASP A 669 14.76 34.24 18.68
N ASP A 670 14.90 34.08 17.37
CA ASP A 670 15.01 35.19 16.39
C ASP A 670 13.68 35.97 16.17
N GLY A 671 12.64 35.71 16.97
CA GLY A 671 11.29 36.29 16.79
C GLY A 671 10.53 35.76 15.57
N ARG A 672 11.01 34.69 14.93
CA ARG A 672 10.40 34.08 13.74
C ARG A 672 9.45 32.96 14.14
N THR A 673 8.23 33.01 13.64
CA THR A 673 7.20 31.98 13.89
C THR A 673 7.17 30.96 12.76
N TYR A 674 7.22 29.68 13.12
CA TYR A 674 7.11 28.56 12.20
C TYR A 674 5.85 27.77 12.56
N ASP A 675 5.00 27.51 11.54
CA ASP A 675 3.93 26.53 11.65
C ASP A 675 4.53 25.17 11.28
N VAL A 676 4.66 24.28 12.26
CA VAL A 676 5.19 22.94 12.09
C VAL A 676 4.02 21.97 12.05
N VAL A 677 3.88 21.27 10.93
CA VAL A 677 2.94 20.16 10.80
C VAL A 677 3.72 18.90 11.13
N VAL A 678 3.53 18.41 12.36
CA VAL A 678 4.14 17.16 12.79
C VAL A 678 3.23 16.03 12.34
N HIS A 679 3.51 15.51 11.15
CA HIS A 679 2.89 14.26 10.72
C HIS A 679 3.32 13.15 11.67
N ARG A 680 2.35 12.56 12.38
CA ARG A 680 2.59 11.37 13.19
C ARG A 680 2.21 10.17 12.34
N PRO A 681 3.17 9.35 11.89
CA PRO A 681 2.86 8.24 10.99
C PRO A 681 2.05 7.11 11.65
N TRP A 682 1.77 7.18 12.96
CA TRP A 682 1.17 6.10 13.73
C TRP A 682 0.16 6.65 14.76
N ASP A 683 -0.97 5.96 14.90
CA ASP A 683 -2.03 6.26 15.87
C ASP A 683 -1.50 5.98 17.29
N ARG A 684 -1.60 6.98 18.16
CA ARG A 684 -1.15 6.93 19.55
C ARG A 684 -1.89 5.84 20.34
N ARG A 685 -3.16 5.58 20.00
CA ARG A 685 -4.02 4.59 20.67
C ARG A 685 -3.64 3.15 20.34
N ILE A 686 -3.21 2.88 19.09
CA ILE A 686 -2.70 1.55 18.69
C ILE A 686 -1.44 1.16 19.47
N ILE A 687 -0.66 2.17 19.87
CA ILE A 687 0.57 1.95 20.62
C ILE A 687 0.29 1.91 22.13
N GLU A 688 -0.53 2.82 22.67
CA GLU A 688 -0.78 2.90 24.11
C GLU A 688 -1.71 1.79 24.65
N ASP A 689 -2.72 1.34 23.89
CA ASP A 689 -3.68 0.33 24.38
C ASP A 689 -3.24 -1.14 24.15
N ASP A 690 -2.47 -1.42 23.09
CA ASP A 690 -2.09 -2.78 22.69
C ASP A 690 -0.60 -3.11 22.93
N MET A 691 0.26 -2.12 23.26
CA MET A 691 1.71 -2.30 23.35
C MET A 691 2.35 -1.41 24.44
N PRO A 692 2.60 -1.91 25.67
CA PRO A 692 3.46 -1.17 26.61
C PRO A 692 4.83 -1.02 25.96
N ILE A 693 5.20 0.22 25.62
CA ILE A 693 6.38 0.53 24.80
C ILE A 693 7.66 0.06 25.52
N PHE A 694 7.65 0.10 26.85
CA PHE A 694 8.34 -0.77 27.79
C PHE A 694 7.59 -0.59 29.11
N ASN A 695 7.30 -1.64 29.88
CA ASN A 695 6.93 -1.39 31.29
C ASN A 695 8.19 -0.94 32.04
N ASP A 696 8.08 -0.05 33.03
CA ASP A 696 9.23 0.40 33.84
C ASP A 696 10.00 -0.80 34.43
N ALA A 697 9.29 -1.86 34.79
CA ALA A 697 9.87 -3.14 35.23
C ALA A 697 10.73 -3.85 34.15
N GLU A 698 10.44 -3.70 32.86
CA GLU A 698 11.23 -4.27 31.77
C GLU A 698 12.49 -3.44 31.48
N VAL A 699 12.42 -2.11 31.66
CA VAL A 699 13.58 -1.21 31.62
C VAL A 699 14.49 -1.47 32.82
N ASP A 700 13.93 -1.65 34.01
CA ASP A 700 14.68 -1.93 35.24
C ASP A 700 15.33 -3.32 35.22
N ALA A 701 14.63 -4.34 34.72
CA ALA A 701 15.22 -5.66 34.51
C ALA A 701 16.35 -5.63 33.46
N LEU A 702 16.27 -4.72 32.48
CA LEU A 702 17.32 -4.47 31.50
C LEU A 702 18.53 -3.77 32.11
N HIS A 703 18.34 -2.86 33.05
CA HIS A 703 19.46 -2.27 33.80
C HIS A 703 20.14 -3.31 34.70
N GLU A 704 19.36 -4.18 35.37
CA GLU A 704 19.89 -5.11 36.37
C GLU A 704 20.79 -6.20 35.78
N TYR A 705 20.40 -6.86 34.69
CA TYR A 705 21.30 -7.86 34.08
C TYR A 705 22.48 -7.23 33.31
N VAL A 706 22.44 -5.96 32.90
CA VAL A 706 23.62 -5.28 32.34
C VAL A 706 24.67 -5.08 33.43
N ARG A 707 24.21 -4.80 34.66
CA ARG A 707 25.06 -4.78 35.86
C ARG A 707 25.75 -6.12 36.07
N GLN A 708 24.99 -7.22 36.07
CA GLN A 708 25.52 -8.57 36.25
C GLN A 708 26.47 -9.00 35.13
N LEU A 709 26.18 -8.65 33.87
CA LEU A 709 27.02 -8.98 32.73
C LEU A 709 28.37 -8.23 32.78
N ASN A 710 28.37 -6.96 33.19
CA ASN A 710 29.59 -6.17 33.36
C ASN A 710 30.47 -6.66 34.52
N GLU A 711 29.86 -7.20 35.58
CA GLU A 711 30.60 -7.89 36.66
C GLU A 711 31.25 -9.17 36.14
N THR A 712 30.52 -9.95 35.34
CA THR A 712 31.02 -11.21 34.76
C THR A 712 32.15 -10.98 33.73
N ILE A 713 32.10 -9.88 32.97
CA ILE A 713 33.12 -9.51 31.96
C ILE A 713 34.38 -8.95 32.63
N ARG A 714 34.26 -8.28 33.79
CA ARG A 714 35.42 -7.81 34.57
C ARG A 714 36.26 -8.97 35.14
N GLU A 715 35.65 -10.12 35.37
CA GLU A 715 36.33 -11.31 35.92
C GLU A 715 36.86 -12.27 34.84
N ALA A 716 36.50 -12.10 33.57
CA ALA A 716 36.93 -12.99 32.49
C ALA A 716 38.32 -12.60 31.93
N PRO A 717 39.33 -13.50 31.96
CA PRO A 717 40.67 -13.19 31.47
C PRO A 717 40.66 -12.99 29.95
N ILE A 718 41.26 -11.88 29.52
CA ILE A 718 41.32 -11.32 28.15
C ILE A 718 41.72 -12.33 27.05
N ALA A 719 42.34 -13.46 27.41
CA ALA A 719 42.72 -14.53 26.48
C ALA A 719 41.51 -15.29 25.87
N ALA A 720 40.37 -15.38 26.57
CA ALA A 720 39.20 -16.11 26.08
C ALA A 720 38.38 -15.34 25.04
N LEU A 721 38.52 -14.02 24.96
CA LEU A 721 37.78 -13.15 24.03
C LEU A 721 38.45 -13.01 22.64
N ARG A 722 39.65 -13.59 22.44
CA ARG A 722 40.37 -13.56 21.16
C ARG A 722 40.16 -14.80 20.28
N GLN A 723 39.54 -15.86 20.79
CA GLN A 723 39.05 -16.99 19.99
C GLN A 723 37.58 -16.79 19.66
#